data_AF-A0A7V2JGM1-F1
#
_entry.id   AF-A0A7V2JGM1-F1
#
_cell.length_a   1.000
_cell.length_b   1.000
_cell.length_c   1.000
_cell.angle_alpha   90.00
_cell.angle_beta   90.00
_cell.angle_gamma   90.00
#
_symmetry.space_group_name_H-M   'P 1'
#
loop_
_entity.id
_entity.type
_entity.pdbx_description
1 polymer ?
#
loop_
_entity_poly.entity_id
_entity_poly.type
_entity_poly.pdbx_seq_one_letter_code
_entity_poly.pdbx_strand_id
1 'polypeptide(L)'
;MKIRLSMNKEIQLQTKSDGNTVTRFTLEEVDLEDKPTLEELFRHYVHSTNVWDPDKNCSKTSYIGMTGLSLDADDGKITIEEAEDLFKNYNYIIYTSTSQLEDKPDNSGIHARFRVILPFEPSDDVYFKDAEEADAVYAWAKSKFEGFDHSVFERSHKFFPKLNPDPDQFILRINTESGWFEVPMDEVEQLKQVESAKPATIHKTLTSLCEENQLTELRALSVRDPGSGTTRNYSGFFDDYEAMAAEAAQINPYAKGVYFTPNPLEMDVDQNSLNQLLPARKGESATDTDVSRIHWLLVDFDPDRQPDTSSTVEEQAASISLAKRVRGQLEDLGWPKPVIASSGNGAHLMYRVDLPIEDSGLIRGALEALAGMFDTPKVHIDKSVHNPSRIWRLYGTWAHKGENTPERPHRQSQILWDESARNPSIITRNQLLAIQPATFEASTPSDGGNGFDIEDWIETHRLKLNTYGITGSHVWQHTGNSSGTRQEGKRWVLQTCPWNAEHTNGAAFIVQRADGPVAAGCHHNGCQGKVWHDLRDIIEPEWRQHRHYPHTDYGNAERLVAQHGSDLRFCNSQKSWYVWDGIRWVEDSTGAVMRKAKATVRAIVKEAEGVQDREKREDILNWMLRSESVQRLKAMKDLAGSEEAVAAKIDKFDPDPWLLNVDNGTIDLRTGKLQFHDRSNMITKLAPVCWNGLAERLPLWERFLNESTDGDKDLQTFLQRAVGYSLTGDTGEDKLFFVHGPGASGKSTFIEAVKNMMGNYCATADFETFLKRSSTGSPRNDIARLVGSRFVASIEVDEGKKLAEGLIKSITGGDQITARFLFREAFEFLPEFKLWLVANDAPDVKAGDDAMWRRILRVPFEQVVPKAKRDPQIKAQLRNPEIAGPAILAWAVQGCLDWQKKGLQIPASVTNATEEYRQEMNPLS
;
A
#
# COMPACT_ATOMS: atom_id res chain seq x y z
N MET A 1 25.07 -19.28 46.37
CA MET A 1 25.08 -20.09 45.13
C MET A 1 26.28 -19.66 44.30
N LYS A 2 27.30 -20.52 44.19
CA LYS A 2 28.57 -20.14 43.56
C LYS A 2 28.49 -20.16 42.05
N ILE A 3 28.59 -19.00 41.41
CA ILE A 3 28.68 -18.86 39.96
C ILE A 3 30.10 -18.42 39.62
N ARG A 4 30.84 -19.25 38.89
CA ARG A 4 32.24 -18.97 38.54
C ARG A 4 32.30 -18.12 37.26
N LEU A 5 32.54 -16.82 37.41
CA LEU A 5 32.61 -15.86 36.31
C LEU A 5 34.04 -15.74 35.78
N SER A 6 34.28 -16.21 34.55
CA SER A 6 35.56 -16.02 33.86
C SER A 6 35.64 -14.61 33.25
N MET A 7 36.14 -13.63 33.99
CA MET A 7 36.34 -12.27 33.49
C MET A 7 37.77 -12.06 32.95
N ASN A 8 37.87 -11.43 31.77
CA ASN A 8 39.16 -11.00 31.22
C ASN A 8 39.66 -9.75 31.95
N LYS A 9 40.76 -9.87 32.69
CA LYS A 9 41.53 -8.73 33.17
C LYS A 9 43.00 -8.92 32.78
N GLU A 10 43.57 -7.91 32.13
CA GLU A 10 44.95 -7.94 31.68
C GLU A 10 45.90 -7.75 32.88
N ILE A 11 46.81 -8.71 33.09
CA ILE A 11 47.95 -8.55 34.01
C ILE A 11 49.21 -8.90 33.22
N GLN A 12 50.02 -7.88 32.93
CA GLN A 12 51.31 -8.07 32.26
C GLN A 12 52.34 -8.62 33.25
N LEU A 13 52.89 -9.80 32.97
CA LEU A 13 54.09 -10.34 33.61
C LEU A 13 55.07 -10.90 32.56
N GLN A 14 56.34 -10.96 32.96
CA GLN A 14 57.47 -10.65 32.08
C GLN A 14 57.71 -11.59 30.88
N THR A 15 58.21 -10.95 29.81
CA THR A 15 58.70 -11.51 28.55
C THR A 15 59.61 -12.73 28.69
N LYS A 16 59.42 -13.72 27.81
CA LYS A 16 60.47 -14.69 27.50
C LYS A 16 61.49 -14.08 26.51
N SER A 17 62.66 -14.72 26.43
CA SER A 17 63.86 -14.20 25.75
C SER A 17 63.78 -14.12 24.21
N ASP A 18 62.64 -14.50 23.63
CA ASP A 18 62.28 -14.37 22.22
C ASP A 18 61.51 -13.08 21.91
N GLY A 19 61.22 -12.25 22.91
CA GLY A 19 60.54 -10.96 22.74
C GLY A 19 59.01 -11.04 22.70
N ASN A 20 58.43 -12.23 22.83
CA ASN A 20 56.98 -12.43 22.87
C ASN A 20 56.43 -12.24 24.30
N THR A 21 55.45 -11.36 24.43
CA THR A 21 54.63 -11.21 25.65
C THR A 21 53.58 -12.32 25.68
N VAL A 22 53.42 -13.02 26.81
CA VAL A 22 52.38 -14.04 26.99
C VAL A 22 51.41 -13.58 28.08
N THR A 23 50.22 -13.14 27.67
CA THR A 23 49.12 -12.82 28.59
C THR A 23 48.52 -14.11 29.15
N ARG A 24 48.28 -14.16 30.47
CA ARG A 24 47.67 -15.32 31.14
C ARG A 24 46.49 -14.87 31.99
N PHE A 25 45.32 -15.43 31.73
CA PHE A 25 44.07 -15.10 32.40
C PHE A 25 43.88 -15.93 33.68
N THR A 26 43.24 -15.36 34.70
CA THR A 26 42.89 -16.03 35.96
C THR A 26 41.40 -15.78 36.25
N LEU A 27 40.64 -16.82 36.61
CA LEU A 27 39.23 -16.69 36.99
C LEU A 27 39.08 -16.22 38.44
N GLU A 28 38.03 -15.44 38.70
CA GLU A 28 37.48 -15.22 40.05
C GLU A 28 36.13 -15.95 40.20
N GLU A 29 35.76 -16.25 41.44
CA GLU A 29 34.56 -17.00 41.79
C GLU A 29 33.64 -16.11 42.63
N VAL A 30 32.37 -15.95 42.23
CA VAL A 30 31.43 -15.01 42.86
C VAL A 30 30.21 -15.78 43.37
N ASP A 31 29.92 -15.68 44.67
CA ASP A 31 28.68 -16.20 45.25
C ASP A 31 27.54 -15.21 44.97
N LEU A 32 26.50 -15.67 44.27
CA LEU A 32 25.37 -14.86 43.83
C LEU A 32 24.06 -15.43 44.39
N GLU A 33 23.56 -14.87 45.49
CA GLU A 33 22.25 -15.18 46.06
C GLU A 33 21.25 -14.03 45.93
N ASP A 34 21.66 -12.89 45.35
CA ASP A 34 20.84 -11.70 45.19
C ASP A 34 20.69 -11.31 43.71
N LYS A 35 19.45 -11.23 43.22
CA LYS A 35 19.12 -11.04 41.79
C LYS A 35 19.50 -9.66 41.23
N PRO A 36 19.33 -8.52 41.94
CA PRO A 36 19.63 -7.19 41.39
C PRO A 36 21.11 -7.01 41.02
N THR A 37 22.02 -7.57 41.82
CA THR A 37 23.48 -7.49 41.59
C THR A 37 23.90 -8.17 40.29
N LEU A 38 23.14 -9.20 39.87
CA LEU A 38 23.36 -9.93 38.63
C LEU A 38 22.96 -9.08 37.42
N GLU A 39 21.88 -8.31 37.52
CA GLU A 39 21.46 -7.33 36.51
C GLU A 39 22.39 -6.12 36.42
N GLU A 40 22.89 -5.61 37.56
CA GLU A 40 23.87 -4.50 37.58
C GLU A 40 25.21 -4.90 36.95
N LEU A 41 25.74 -6.08 37.27
CA LEU A 41 26.95 -6.61 36.63
C LEU A 41 26.78 -6.73 35.10
N PHE A 42 25.59 -7.15 34.65
CA PHE A 42 25.25 -7.21 33.22
C PHE A 42 25.25 -5.82 32.57
N ARG A 43 24.53 -4.85 33.15
CA ARG A 43 24.46 -3.48 32.59
C ARG A 43 25.83 -2.81 32.56
N HIS A 44 26.65 -2.98 33.59
CA HIS A 44 27.95 -2.32 33.71
C HIS A 44 28.93 -2.78 32.63
N TYR A 45 28.98 -4.09 32.32
CA TYR A 45 29.91 -4.61 31.33
C TYR A 45 29.42 -4.45 29.87
N VAL A 46 28.13 -4.60 29.59
CA VAL A 46 27.58 -4.42 28.22
C VAL A 46 27.76 -2.98 27.72
N HIS A 47 27.73 -1.97 28.59
CA HIS A 47 28.04 -0.59 28.19
C HIS A 47 29.54 -0.29 28.06
N SER A 48 30.44 -1.10 28.65
CA SER A 48 31.89 -0.86 28.62
C SER A 48 32.54 -1.16 27.26
N THR A 49 31.89 -1.96 26.40
CA THR A 49 32.40 -2.37 25.09
C THR A 49 31.99 -1.46 23.92
N ASN A 50 31.10 -0.49 24.14
CA ASN A 50 30.54 0.38 23.08
C ASN A 50 31.19 1.77 22.97
N VAL A 51 32.43 1.95 23.47
CA VAL A 51 33.18 3.21 23.33
C VAL A 51 34.22 3.08 22.22
N TRP A 52 33.90 3.56 21.02
CA TRP A 52 34.86 3.70 19.92
C TRP A 52 35.62 5.04 20.06
N ASP A 53 36.95 4.97 20.21
CA ASP A 53 37.86 6.12 20.27
C ASP A 53 38.47 6.36 18.88
N PRO A 54 38.10 7.44 18.15
CA PRO A 54 38.49 7.63 16.75
C PRO A 54 40.00 7.85 16.54
N ASP A 55 40.74 8.27 17.57
CA ASP A 55 42.13 8.72 17.44
C ASP A 55 43.17 7.60 17.68
N LYS A 56 42.73 6.34 17.85
CA LYS A 56 43.63 5.20 18.09
C LYS A 56 43.45 4.09 17.05
N ASN A 57 44.36 4.07 16.07
CA ASN A 57 44.57 2.93 15.17
C ASN A 57 45.01 1.68 15.95
N CYS A 58 44.06 0.91 16.47
CA CYS A 58 44.30 -0.45 16.92
C CYS A 58 44.51 -1.38 15.72
N SER A 59 45.61 -2.15 15.74
CA SER A 59 46.00 -3.04 14.65
C SER A 59 45.22 -4.36 14.63
N LYS A 60 45.30 -5.07 13.49
CA LYS A 60 44.54 -6.25 13.05
C LYS A 60 44.53 -7.52 13.97
N THR A 61 44.90 -7.46 15.25
CA THR A 61 45.08 -8.64 16.13
C THR A 61 44.34 -8.63 17.49
N SER A 62 43.39 -7.71 17.70
CA SER A 62 42.62 -7.61 18.96
C SER A 62 41.25 -8.31 18.91
N TYR A 63 41.20 -9.60 18.57
CA TYR A 63 39.96 -10.41 18.58
C TYR A 63 39.81 -11.21 19.89
N ILE A 64 39.12 -10.67 20.90
CA ILE A 64 38.56 -11.44 22.03
C ILE A 64 37.21 -10.83 22.46
N GLY A 65 36.11 -11.54 22.17
CA GLY A 65 34.75 -11.00 22.39
C GLY A 65 33.63 -12.02 22.64
N MET A 66 33.93 -13.24 23.12
CA MET A 66 32.89 -14.18 23.58
C MET A 66 32.73 -14.14 25.10
N THR A 67 31.77 -13.36 25.60
CA THR A 67 31.36 -13.37 27.02
C THR A 67 30.41 -14.54 27.30
N GLY A 68 30.97 -15.76 27.37
CA GLY A 68 30.20 -16.96 27.69
C GLY A 68 29.94 -17.08 29.19
N LEU A 69 28.68 -16.98 29.62
CA LEU A 69 28.28 -17.22 31.01
C LEU A 69 28.14 -18.74 31.23
N SER A 70 29.01 -19.29 32.07
CA SER A 70 29.06 -20.72 32.38
C SER A 70 28.48 -20.94 33.78
N LEU A 71 27.34 -21.62 33.86
CA LEU A 71 26.71 -22.01 35.11
C LEU A 71 27.12 -23.44 35.44
N ASP A 72 28.17 -23.60 36.24
CA ASP A 72 28.48 -24.89 36.87
C ASP A 72 27.55 -25.05 38.10
N ALA A 73 26.44 -25.78 37.93
CA ALA A 73 25.53 -26.11 39.02
C ALA A 73 25.96 -27.44 39.68
N ASP A 74 26.72 -27.36 40.77
CA ASP A 74 26.92 -28.52 41.64
C ASP A 74 25.55 -28.96 42.21
N ASP A 75 25.29 -30.27 42.13
CA ASP A 75 24.08 -30.96 42.61
C ASP A 75 22.72 -30.51 42.02
N GLY A 76 22.68 -30.04 40.77
CA GLY A 76 21.47 -30.11 39.93
C GLY A 76 20.26 -29.28 40.38
N LYS A 77 20.49 -28.11 40.99
CA LYS A 77 19.45 -27.24 41.57
C LYS A 77 18.88 -26.14 40.67
N ILE A 78 19.19 -26.13 39.37
CA ILE A 78 18.49 -25.32 38.36
C ILE A 78 18.16 -26.24 37.18
N THR A 79 16.89 -26.29 36.83
CA THR A 79 16.38 -26.95 35.63
C THR A 79 16.54 -26.05 34.40
N ILE A 80 16.47 -26.64 33.19
CA ILE A 80 16.47 -25.87 31.94
C ILE A 80 15.31 -24.87 31.94
N GLU A 81 14.13 -25.30 32.38
CA GLU A 81 12.91 -24.50 32.44
C GLU A 81 13.05 -23.30 33.40
N GLU A 82 13.73 -23.46 34.55
CA GLU A 82 14.04 -22.34 35.45
C GLU A 82 15.07 -21.36 34.86
N ALA A 83 16.03 -21.83 34.06
CA ALA A 83 16.97 -20.97 33.35
C ALA A 83 16.29 -20.20 32.21
N GLU A 84 15.42 -20.88 31.44
CA GLU A 84 14.61 -20.26 30.39
C GLU A 84 13.67 -19.20 30.99
N ASP A 85 12.98 -19.50 32.10
CA ASP A 85 12.06 -18.55 32.73
C ASP A 85 12.79 -17.34 33.36
N LEU A 86 14.05 -17.51 33.78
CA LEU A 86 14.91 -16.41 34.23
C LEU A 86 15.29 -15.46 33.09
N PHE A 87 15.57 -16.00 31.90
CA PHE A 87 16.11 -15.23 30.79
C PHE A 87 15.10 -14.86 29.70
N LYS A 88 13.88 -15.42 29.68
CA LYS A 88 12.82 -15.27 28.63
C LYS A 88 12.54 -13.86 28.08
N ASN A 89 12.89 -12.81 28.81
CA ASN A 89 12.70 -11.41 28.40
C ASN A 89 13.91 -10.83 27.64
N TYR A 90 14.99 -11.58 27.52
CA TYR A 90 16.17 -11.27 26.70
C TYR A 90 16.15 -12.22 25.48
N ASN A 91 16.77 -11.82 24.36
CA ASN A 91 17.08 -12.79 23.29
C ASN A 91 18.33 -13.57 23.74
N TYR A 92 18.25 -14.90 23.85
CA TYR A 92 19.40 -15.75 24.22
C TYR A 92 19.28 -17.13 23.58
N ILE A 93 20.40 -17.86 23.57
CA ILE A 93 20.49 -19.26 23.17
C ILE A 93 21.11 -20.03 24.33
N ILE A 94 20.35 -20.96 24.94
CA ILE A 94 20.92 -21.95 25.86
C ILE A 94 21.39 -23.14 25.03
N TYR A 95 22.59 -23.64 25.32
CA TYR A 95 22.98 -24.98 24.91
C TYR A 95 23.58 -25.78 26.06
N THR A 96 23.18 -27.04 26.13
CA THR A 96 23.75 -28.06 27.00
C THR A 96 24.90 -28.76 26.30
N SER A 97 26.10 -28.73 26.88
CA SER A 97 27.17 -29.65 26.48
C SER A 97 27.33 -30.73 27.55
N THR A 98 26.64 -31.86 27.38
CA THR A 98 27.00 -33.12 28.06
C THR A 98 28.21 -33.74 27.38
N SER A 99 29.40 -33.22 27.68
CA SER A 99 30.64 -33.91 27.32
C SER A 99 30.82 -35.11 28.26
N GLN A 100 30.67 -36.33 27.74
CA GLN A 100 31.38 -37.46 28.34
C GLN A 100 32.89 -37.18 28.19
N LEU A 101 33.50 -36.79 29.30
CA LEU A 101 34.96 -36.78 29.43
C LEU A 101 35.39 -38.20 29.74
N GLU A 102 35.67 -39.01 28.71
CA GLU A 102 36.43 -40.24 28.91
C GLU A 102 37.88 -39.87 29.33
N ASP A 103 38.35 -40.58 30.35
CA ASP A 103 39.68 -40.56 30.96
C ASP A 103 40.24 -39.21 31.47
N LYS A 104 39.83 -38.88 32.70
CA LYS A 104 40.82 -38.51 33.74
C LYS A 104 40.73 -39.48 34.94
N PRO A 105 41.85 -39.97 35.52
CA PRO A 105 41.83 -41.03 36.53
C PRO A 105 41.18 -40.73 37.90
N ASP A 106 40.68 -39.52 38.15
CA ASP A 106 40.62 -38.96 39.51
C ASP A 106 39.24 -38.45 39.99
N ASN A 107 38.20 -38.38 39.15
CA ASN A 107 36.88 -37.87 39.60
C ASN A 107 35.69 -38.40 38.79
N SER A 108 34.80 -39.15 39.45
CA SER A 108 33.59 -39.72 38.87
C SER A 108 32.36 -38.85 39.16
N GLY A 109 31.88 -38.10 38.16
CA GLY A 109 30.64 -37.33 38.23
C GLY A 109 30.23 -36.80 36.85
N ILE A 110 28.96 -36.95 36.47
CA ILE A 110 28.42 -36.38 35.23
C ILE A 110 28.10 -34.91 35.48
N HIS A 111 29.05 -34.02 35.20
CA HIS A 111 28.80 -32.58 35.21
C HIS A 111 28.14 -32.15 33.90
N ALA A 112 26.84 -31.87 33.93
CA ALA A 112 26.14 -31.20 32.84
C ALA A 112 26.47 -29.71 32.88
N ARG A 113 27.24 -29.22 31.90
CA ARG A 113 27.60 -27.80 31.82
C ARG A 113 26.67 -27.07 30.86
N PHE A 114 25.99 -26.05 31.38
CA PHE A 114 25.10 -25.16 30.62
C PHE A 114 25.87 -23.90 30.22
N ARG A 115 25.73 -23.50 28.95
CA ARG A 115 26.20 -22.20 28.46
C ARG A 115 25.03 -21.41 27.91
N VAL A 116 24.90 -20.19 28.39
CA VAL A 116 23.94 -19.21 27.85
C VAL A 116 24.74 -18.25 26.98
N ILE A 117 24.41 -18.21 25.68
CA ILE A 117 24.92 -17.20 24.75
C ILE A 117 23.84 -16.12 24.63
N LEU A 118 24.20 -14.89 24.98
CA LEU A 118 23.43 -13.70 24.61
C LEU A 118 24.03 -13.15 23.31
N PRO A 119 23.21 -12.69 22.35
CA PRO A 119 23.70 -12.13 21.10
C PRO A 119 24.34 -10.77 21.37
N PHE A 120 25.67 -10.73 21.27
CA PHE A 120 26.34 -9.54 20.75
C PHE A 120 26.05 -9.41 19.25
N GLU A 121 26.23 -8.21 18.70
CA GLU A 121 26.24 -8.02 17.24
C GLU A 121 27.24 -9.01 16.60
N PRO A 122 26.88 -9.71 15.50
CA PRO A 122 27.76 -10.71 14.91
C PRO A 122 29.07 -10.07 14.43
N SER A 123 30.19 -10.58 14.94
CA SER A 123 31.47 -10.40 14.27
C SER A 123 31.46 -11.17 12.95
N ASP A 124 31.86 -10.51 11.86
CA ASP A 124 31.76 -10.97 10.48
C ASP A 124 32.63 -12.22 10.14
N ASP A 125 32.23 -13.40 10.61
CA ASP A 125 32.69 -14.70 10.07
C ASP A 125 31.65 -15.20 9.05
N VAL A 126 31.95 -15.04 7.76
CA VAL A 126 31.09 -15.50 6.66
C VAL A 126 31.26 -17.01 6.46
N TYR A 127 30.20 -17.78 6.73
CA TYR A 127 30.18 -19.22 6.53
C TYR A 127 29.60 -19.59 5.16
N PHE A 128 30.48 -20.03 4.25
CA PHE A 128 30.08 -20.62 2.98
C PHE A 128 29.63 -22.07 3.18
N LYS A 129 28.63 -22.48 2.40
CA LYS A 129 28.04 -23.82 2.39
C LYS A 129 28.99 -24.85 1.76
N ASP A 130 29.79 -24.41 0.80
CA ASP A 130 30.81 -25.18 0.09
C ASP A 130 31.90 -24.25 -0.50
N ALA A 131 32.91 -24.83 -1.15
CA ALA A 131 34.04 -24.09 -1.70
C ALA A 131 33.71 -23.32 -2.98
N GLU A 132 32.76 -23.79 -3.80
CA GLU A 132 32.36 -23.10 -5.04
C GLU A 132 31.63 -21.79 -4.73
N GLU A 133 30.82 -21.76 -3.66
CA GLU A 133 30.18 -20.53 -3.16
C GLU A 133 31.22 -19.47 -2.72
N ALA A 134 32.32 -19.90 -2.09
CA ALA A 134 33.42 -19.01 -1.69
C ALA A 134 34.20 -18.46 -2.90
N ASP A 135 34.55 -19.33 -3.86
CA ASP A 135 35.30 -18.94 -5.07
C ASP A 135 34.51 -18.00 -5.99
N ALA A 136 33.18 -18.18 -6.08
CA ALA A 136 32.31 -17.29 -6.86
C ALA A 136 32.25 -15.87 -6.31
N VAL A 137 32.07 -15.73 -4.98
CA VAL A 137 32.08 -14.43 -4.29
C VAL A 137 33.46 -13.76 -4.38
N TYR A 138 34.53 -14.55 -4.27
CA TYR A 138 35.91 -14.08 -4.45
C TYR A 138 36.16 -13.48 -5.86
N ALA A 139 35.77 -14.21 -6.91
CA ALA A 139 35.97 -13.78 -8.28
C ALA A 139 35.18 -12.49 -8.62
N TRP A 140 33.96 -12.38 -8.11
CA TRP A 140 33.14 -11.17 -8.26
C TRP A 140 33.74 -9.96 -7.55
N ALA A 141 34.11 -10.08 -6.27
CA ALA A 141 34.64 -8.96 -5.49
C ALA A 141 35.90 -8.35 -6.14
N LYS A 142 36.80 -9.21 -6.63
CA LYS A 142 38.00 -8.82 -7.39
C LYS A 142 37.68 -8.10 -8.71
N SER A 143 36.55 -8.38 -9.35
CA SER A 143 36.12 -7.73 -10.58
C SER A 143 35.48 -6.35 -10.36
N LYS A 144 34.98 -6.08 -9.15
CA LYS A 144 34.30 -4.83 -8.78
C LYS A 144 35.21 -3.84 -8.02
N PHE A 145 36.20 -4.36 -7.29
CA PHE A 145 37.08 -3.56 -6.45
C PHE A 145 38.55 -3.86 -6.77
N GLU A 146 39.24 -2.96 -7.49
CA GLU A 146 40.63 -3.15 -7.96
C GLU A 146 41.67 -3.34 -6.84
N GLY A 147 41.35 -3.01 -5.57
CA GLY A 147 42.23 -3.12 -4.40
C GLY A 147 41.84 -4.21 -3.38
N PHE A 148 41.15 -5.27 -3.79
CA PHE A 148 40.65 -6.31 -2.89
C PHE A 148 41.75 -7.29 -2.38
N ASP A 149 41.89 -7.42 -1.06
CA ASP A 149 42.90 -8.27 -0.38
C ASP A 149 42.40 -9.72 -0.20
N HIS A 150 43.09 -10.66 -0.85
CA HIS A 150 42.75 -12.10 -0.84
C HIS A 150 42.86 -12.76 0.54
N SER A 151 43.63 -12.19 1.47
CA SER A 151 43.92 -12.79 2.78
C SER A 151 42.74 -12.75 3.76
N VAL A 152 41.67 -12.01 3.46
CA VAL A 152 40.48 -11.87 4.32
C VAL A 152 39.60 -13.13 4.34
N PHE A 153 39.64 -13.97 3.29
CA PHE A 153 38.74 -15.12 3.14
C PHE A 153 39.39 -16.49 3.43
N GLU A 154 40.69 -16.57 3.71
CA GLU A 154 41.34 -17.84 4.00
C GLU A 154 41.07 -18.34 5.43
N ARG A 155 40.17 -19.35 5.53
CA ARG A 155 39.99 -20.39 6.59
C ARG A 155 38.72 -20.30 7.44
N SER A 156 37.62 -20.81 6.90
CA SER A 156 36.65 -21.62 7.66
C SER A 156 35.82 -22.52 6.75
N HIS A 157 35.78 -23.83 7.03
CA HIS A 157 34.86 -24.80 6.39
C HIS A 157 34.34 -25.75 7.47
N LYS A 158 33.08 -25.58 7.91
CA LYS A 158 32.34 -26.53 8.77
C LYS A 158 30.85 -26.54 8.44
N PHE A 159 30.31 -27.72 8.18
CA PHE A 159 28.92 -27.96 7.76
C PHE A 159 27.93 -28.05 8.94
N PHE A 160 26.87 -27.22 8.96
CA PHE A 160 25.66 -27.44 9.78
C PHE A 160 24.37 -26.91 9.12
N PRO A 161 23.52 -27.77 8.49
CA PRO A 161 22.38 -27.30 7.67
C PRO A 161 21.05 -27.00 8.40
N LYS A 162 21.01 -26.92 9.74
CA LYS A 162 19.75 -27.00 10.53
C LYS A 162 19.50 -25.87 11.53
N LEU A 163 20.16 -24.71 11.39
CA LEU A 163 20.20 -23.68 12.46
C LEU A 163 19.77 -22.26 12.06
N ASN A 164 19.17 -22.03 10.89
CA ASN A 164 18.59 -20.73 10.55
C ASN A 164 17.19 -20.85 9.88
N PRO A 165 16.13 -20.24 10.44
CA PRO A 165 14.82 -20.18 9.82
C PRO A 165 14.60 -18.97 8.89
N ASP A 166 15.49 -17.98 8.86
CA ASP A 166 15.28 -16.72 8.12
C ASP A 166 16.55 -16.28 7.32
N PRO A 167 16.55 -16.40 5.97
CA PRO A 167 17.67 -15.99 5.13
C PRO A 167 17.91 -14.48 5.06
N ASP A 168 16.89 -13.66 5.33
CA ASP A 168 16.84 -12.25 4.95
C ASP A 168 17.70 -11.31 5.86
N GLN A 169 18.49 -11.87 6.78
CA GLN A 169 19.24 -11.11 7.80
C GLN A 169 20.78 -11.06 7.59
N PHE A 170 21.31 -11.59 6.49
CA PHE A 170 22.76 -11.53 6.21
C PHE A 170 23.15 -10.35 5.32
N ILE A 171 24.23 -9.66 5.70
CA ILE A 171 24.90 -8.61 4.93
C ILE A 171 26.37 -9.01 4.79
N LEU A 172 26.87 -9.10 3.55
CA LEU A 172 28.28 -9.33 3.25
C LEU A 172 29.05 -8.01 3.32
N ARG A 173 29.96 -7.87 4.30
CA ARG A 173 30.81 -6.69 4.46
C ARG A 173 32.16 -6.87 3.76
N ILE A 174 32.44 -6.02 2.77
CA ILE A 174 33.70 -6.04 2.01
C ILE A 174 34.54 -4.84 2.41
N ASN A 175 35.79 -5.10 2.83
CA ASN A 175 36.79 -4.09 3.11
C ASN A 175 37.62 -3.81 1.86
N THR A 176 37.78 -2.53 1.50
CA THR A 176 38.78 -2.07 0.53
C THR A 176 39.61 -0.94 1.16
N GLU A 177 40.73 -0.56 0.53
CA GLU A 177 41.51 0.62 0.94
C GLU A 177 40.71 1.93 0.99
N SER A 178 39.49 1.95 0.41
CA SER A 178 38.59 3.12 0.40
C SER A 178 37.50 3.09 1.48
N GLY A 179 37.30 1.98 2.20
CA GLY A 179 36.27 1.84 3.23
C GLY A 179 35.56 0.47 3.23
N TRP A 180 34.51 0.38 4.05
CA TRP A 180 33.64 -0.80 4.14
C TRP A 180 32.42 -0.64 3.24
N PHE A 181 32.04 -1.73 2.55
CA PHE A 181 30.87 -1.82 1.69
C PHE A 181 29.96 -2.92 2.21
N GLU A 182 28.68 -2.60 2.41
CA GLU A 182 27.65 -3.56 2.83
C GLU A 182 26.88 -4.03 1.59
N VAL A 183 26.91 -5.34 1.33
CA VAL A 183 26.23 -5.99 0.21
C VAL A 183 25.17 -6.94 0.77
N PRO A 184 23.87 -6.64 0.61
CA PRO A 184 22.79 -7.53 1.05
C PRO A 184 22.92 -8.94 0.46
N MET A 185 22.60 -9.99 1.23
CA MET A 185 22.76 -11.36 0.72
C MET A 185 21.82 -11.70 -0.44
N ASP A 186 20.73 -10.98 -0.67
CA ASP A 186 19.90 -11.13 -1.87
C ASP A 186 20.58 -10.60 -3.13
N GLU A 187 21.48 -9.62 -3.04
CA GLU A 187 22.41 -9.28 -4.14
C GLU A 187 23.46 -10.38 -4.33
N VAL A 188 23.97 -10.98 -3.23
CA VAL A 188 24.91 -12.12 -3.31
C VAL A 188 24.24 -13.40 -3.83
N GLU A 189 22.95 -13.61 -3.59
CA GLU A 189 22.17 -14.72 -4.15
C GLU A 189 21.77 -14.47 -5.62
N GLN A 190 21.57 -13.21 -6.03
CA GLN A 190 21.52 -12.85 -7.45
C GLN A 190 22.87 -13.14 -8.14
N LEU A 191 24.00 -13.02 -7.42
CA LEU A 191 25.32 -13.43 -7.90
C LEU A 191 25.56 -14.96 -7.88
N LYS A 192 24.72 -15.77 -7.20
CA LYS A 192 24.77 -17.25 -7.27
C LYS A 192 24.26 -17.83 -8.59
N GLN A 193 23.88 -16.99 -9.56
CA GLN A 193 23.45 -17.43 -10.87
C GLN A 193 24.59 -17.96 -11.75
N VAL A 194 25.06 -19.17 -11.43
CA VAL A 194 25.13 -20.17 -12.48
C VAL A 194 23.68 -20.39 -12.92
N GLU A 195 23.31 -19.88 -14.11
CA GLU A 195 21.96 -19.90 -14.70
C GLU A 195 21.40 -21.32 -14.80
N SER A 196 20.89 -21.86 -13.69
CA SER A 196 20.47 -23.24 -13.57
C SER A 196 19.27 -23.33 -12.64
N ALA A 197 18.20 -23.94 -13.14
CA ALA A 197 17.05 -24.27 -12.33
C ALA A 197 17.32 -25.58 -11.59
N LYS A 198 16.82 -25.73 -10.36
CA LYS A 198 17.04 -26.92 -9.53
C LYS A 198 15.87 -27.88 -9.69
N PRO A 199 16.08 -29.15 -10.12
CA PRO A 199 15.00 -30.12 -10.27
C PRO A 199 14.12 -30.26 -9.02
N ALA A 200 14.72 -30.34 -7.83
CA ALA A 200 13.97 -30.43 -6.57
C ALA A 200 13.02 -29.24 -6.32
N THR A 201 13.39 -28.03 -6.76
CA THR A 201 12.52 -26.84 -6.65
C THR A 201 11.35 -26.93 -7.64
N ILE A 202 11.62 -27.32 -8.89
CA ILE A 202 10.58 -27.49 -9.93
C ILE A 202 9.63 -28.64 -9.55
N HIS A 203 10.15 -29.76 -9.06
CA HIS A 203 9.34 -30.90 -8.61
C HIS A 203 8.38 -30.48 -7.49
N LYS A 204 8.86 -29.69 -6.51
CA LYS A 204 8.01 -29.14 -5.44
C LYS A 204 6.91 -28.21 -5.97
N THR A 205 7.18 -27.39 -7.00
CA THR A 205 6.16 -26.50 -7.56
C THR A 205 5.13 -27.26 -8.40
N LEU A 206 5.56 -28.26 -9.18
CA LEU A 206 4.66 -29.17 -9.92
C LEU A 206 3.71 -29.93 -8.97
N THR A 207 4.25 -30.59 -7.95
CA THR A 207 3.47 -31.34 -6.94
C THR A 207 2.58 -30.46 -6.05
N SER A 208 2.75 -29.13 -6.06
CA SER A 208 1.84 -28.19 -5.38
C SER A 208 0.67 -27.72 -6.27
N LEU A 209 0.75 -27.92 -7.59
CA LEU A 209 -0.17 -27.31 -8.57
C LEU A 209 -0.92 -28.32 -9.44
N CYS A 210 -0.32 -29.48 -9.70
CA CYS A 210 -0.90 -30.58 -10.46
C CYS A 210 -1.23 -31.77 -9.53
N GLU A 211 -2.19 -32.60 -9.94
CA GLU A 211 -2.58 -33.80 -9.19
C GLU A 211 -1.59 -34.96 -9.39
N GLU A 212 -1.59 -35.94 -8.48
CA GLU A 212 -0.71 -37.11 -8.58
C GLU A 212 -1.07 -37.95 -9.83
N ASN A 213 -0.07 -38.25 -10.69
CA ASN A 213 -0.23 -38.90 -11.99
C ASN A 213 -1.02 -38.10 -13.05
N GLN A 214 -1.20 -36.78 -12.89
CA GLN A 214 -1.82 -35.95 -13.93
C GLN A 214 -0.88 -35.78 -15.13
N LEU A 215 -1.32 -36.25 -16.30
CA LEU A 215 -0.61 -36.00 -17.56
C LEU A 215 -0.52 -34.48 -17.85
N THR A 216 0.70 -34.01 -18.06
CA THR A 216 1.06 -32.58 -18.14
C THR A 216 2.05 -32.36 -19.29
N GLU A 217 1.83 -31.34 -20.11
CA GLU A 217 2.81 -30.94 -21.14
C GLU A 217 3.86 -29.96 -20.56
N LEU A 218 5.13 -30.23 -20.85
CA LEU A 218 6.26 -29.32 -20.68
C LEU A 218 6.60 -28.68 -22.03
N ARG A 219 6.69 -27.34 -22.09
CA ARG A 219 7.15 -26.60 -23.28
C ARG A 219 8.34 -25.69 -22.97
N ALA A 220 9.42 -25.84 -23.72
CA ALA A 220 10.54 -24.89 -23.70
C ALA A 220 10.56 -24.08 -25.01
N LEU A 221 10.48 -22.75 -24.90
CA LEU A 221 10.36 -21.86 -26.06
C LEU A 221 11.69 -21.19 -26.42
N SER A 222 11.94 -21.07 -27.72
CA SER A 222 13.13 -20.45 -28.30
C SER A 222 14.44 -20.97 -27.69
N VAL A 223 14.55 -22.30 -27.57
CA VAL A 223 15.74 -22.99 -27.05
C VAL A 223 16.88 -22.81 -28.05
N ARG A 224 17.95 -22.16 -27.62
CA ARG A 224 19.14 -21.86 -28.43
C ARG A 224 20.07 -23.07 -28.47
N ASP A 225 20.34 -23.59 -29.67
CA ASP A 225 21.37 -24.60 -29.88
C ASP A 225 22.77 -23.99 -29.72
N PRO A 226 23.60 -24.46 -28.76
CA PRO A 226 24.95 -23.95 -28.56
C PRO A 226 25.89 -24.15 -29.76
N GLY A 227 25.64 -25.17 -30.59
CA GLY A 227 26.48 -25.52 -31.74
C GLY A 227 26.14 -24.74 -33.02
N SER A 228 24.85 -24.52 -33.30
CA SER A 228 24.40 -23.81 -34.52
C SER A 228 23.96 -22.36 -34.30
N GLY A 229 23.69 -21.95 -33.05
CA GLY A 229 23.11 -20.65 -32.72
C GLY A 229 21.65 -20.47 -33.16
N THR A 230 21.03 -21.48 -33.78
CA THR A 230 19.61 -21.46 -34.15
C THR A 230 18.72 -21.64 -32.92
N THR A 231 17.44 -21.27 -33.01
CA THR A 231 16.47 -21.48 -31.94
C THR A 231 15.37 -22.46 -32.36
N ARG A 232 14.93 -23.32 -31.45
CA ARG A 232 13.85 -24.28 -31.66
C ARG A 232 12.99 -24.42 -30.41
N ASN A 233 11.71 -24.76 -30.57
CA ASN A 233 10.83 -25.09 -29.44
C ASN A 233 10.89 -26.60 -29.14
N TYR A 234 10.70 -26.95 -27.88
CA TYR A 234 10.61 -28.34 -27.40
C TYR A 234 9.27 -28.54 -26.67
N SER A 235 8.68 -29.73 -26.84
CA SER A 235 7.44 -30.19 -26.18
C SER A 235 7.64 -31.63 -25.71
N GLY A 236 7.05 -31.98 -24.58
CA GLY A 236 7.01 -33.34 -24.06
C GLY A 236 5.86 -33.52 -23.09
N PHE A 237 5.36 -34.75 -22.96
CA PHE A 237 4.24 -35.08 -22.07
C PHE A 237 4.73 -35.93 -20.90
N PHE A 238 4.30 -35.60 -19.69
CA PHE A 238 4.83 -36.14 -18.45
C PHE A 238 3.72 -36.52 -17.49
N ASP A 239 3.80 -37.73 -16.92
CA ASP A 239 3.08 -38.18 -15.72
C ASP A 239 4.03 -38.40 -14.53
N ASP A 240 5.35 -38.45 -14.77
CA ASP A 240 6.42 -38.39 -13.77
C ASP A 240 6.97 -36.96 -13.66
N TYR A 241 6.68 -36.30 -12.53
CA TYR A 241 7.14 -34.93 -12.27
C TYR A 241 8.60 -34.84 -11.81
N GLU A 242 9.24 -35.93 -11.37
CA GLU A 242 10.69 -35.94 -11.10
C GLU A 242 11.44 -35.90 -12.44
N ALA A 243 11.01 -36.72 -13.41
CA ALA A 243 11.50 -36.67 -14.79
C ALA A 243 11.23 -35.31 -15.46
N MET A 244 10.00 -34.78 -15.33
CA MET A 244 9.64 -33.46 -15.87
C MET A 244 10.50 -32.32 -15.29
N ALA A 245 10.78 -32.38 -13.99
CA ALA A 245 11.61 -31.39 -13.31
C ALA A 245 13.08 -31.47 -13.72
N ALA A 246 13.60 -32.66 -14.00
CA ALA A 246 14.96 -32.86 -14.50
C ALA A 246 15.11 -32.29 -15.94
N GLU A 247 14.21 -32.63 -16.85
CA GLU A 247 14.19 -32.11 -18.22
C GLU A 247 14.02 -30.57 -18.25
N ALA A 248 13.10 -30.04 -17.45
CA ALA A 248 12.90 -28.60 -17.30
C ALA A 248 14.16 -27.88 -16.79
N ALA A 249 14.85 -28.45 -15.80
CA ALA A 249 16.10 -27.91 -15.28
C ALA A 249 17.23 -27.93 -16.32
N GLN A 250 17.37 -29.04 -17.05
CA GLN A 250 18.40 -29.25 -18.06
C GLN A 250 18.25 -28.31 -19.26
N ILE A 251 17.01 -28.03 -19.70
CA ILE A 251 16.77 -27.19 -20.88
C ILE A 251 16.68 -25.68 -20.58
N ASN A 252 16.38 -25.29 -19.33
CA ASN A 252 16.15 -23.90 -18.97
C ASN A 252 17.30 -22.94 -19.33
N PRO A 253 18.60 -23.26 -19.15
CA PRO A 253 19.70 -22.34 -19.50
C PRO A 253 19.71 -21.94 -20.98
N TYR A 254 19.19 -22.81 -21.85
CA TYR A 254 19.15 -22.60 -23.29
C TYR A 254 17.81 -22.01 -23.76
N ALA A 255 16.76 -22.10 -22.94
CA ALA A 255 15.41 -21.66 -23.27
C ALA A 255 15.17 -20.20 -22.89
N LYS A 256 14.48 -19.44 -23.76
CA LYS A 256 13.95 -18.11 -23.44
C LYS A 256 12.93 -18.14 -22.29
N GLY A 257 12.25 -19.27 -22.15
CA GLY A 257 11.44 -19.58 -20.99
C GLY A 257 10.86 -20.99 -21.08
N VAL A 258 10.71 -21.61 -19.92
CA VAL A 258 10.07 -22.93 -19.75
C VAL A 258 8.68 -22.75 -19.16
N TYR A 259 7.73 -23.52 -19.68
CA TYR A 259 6.30 -23.41 -19.39
C TYR A 259 5.66 -24.80 -19.28
N PHE A 260 4.48 -24.90 -18.65
CA PHE A 260 3.73 -26.15 -18.52
C PHE A 260 2.21 -25.93 -18.61
N THR A 261 1.44 -26.98 -18.88
CA THR A 261 -0.04 -26.95 -18.80
C THR A 261 -0.53 -27.37 -17.41
N PRO A 262 -1.11 -26.48 -16.59
CA PRO A 262 -1.51 -26.83 -15.22
C PRO A 262 -2.83 -27.62 -15.14
N ASN A 263 -3.61 -27.62 -16.22
CA ASN A 263 -4.86 -28.36 -16.32
C ASN A 263 -4.58 -29.80 -16.82
N PRO A 264 -5.29 -30.83 -16.30
CA PRO A 264 -5.05 -32.22 -16.64
C PRO A 264 -5.37 -32.56 -18.10
N LEU A 265 -4.43 -33.21 -18.77
CA LEU A 265 -4.58 -33.66 -20.16
C LEU A 265 -5.15 -35.09 -20.24
N GLU A 266 -5.97 -35.34 -21.25
CA GLU A 266 -6.55 -36.65 -21.57
C GLU A 266 -6.38 -36.92 -23.07
N MET A 267 -5.27 -37.57 -23.44
CA MET A 267 -4.88 -37.83 -24.82
C MET A 267 -3.98 -39.08 -24.92
N ASP A 268 -4.01 -39.76 -26.07
CA ASP A 268 -3.15 -40.90 -26.36
C ASP A 268 -1.70 -40.46 -26.64
N VAL A 269 -0.82 -40.60 -25.66
CA VAL A 269 0.62 -40.35 -25.79
C VAL A 269 1.37 -41.63 -26.19
N ASP A 270 2.27 -41.54 -27.18
CA ASP A 270 3.18 -42.63 -27.52
C ASP A 270 4.09 -42.94 -26.32
N GLN A 271 3.93 -44.14 -25.76
CA GLN A 271 4.67 -44.65 -24.60
C GLN A 271 6.19 -44.63 -24.79
N ASN A 272 6.70 -44.60 -26.03
CA ASN A 272 8.13 -44.46 -26.30
C ASN A 272 8.65 -43.02 -26.13
N SER A 273 7.75 -42.04 -26.02
CA SER A 273 8.01 -40.59 -25.92
C SER A 273 7.52 -39.96 -24.60
N LEU A 274 6.75 -40.71 -23.81
CA LEU A 274 6.30 -40.31 -22.49
C LEU A 274 7.51 -40.04 -21.57
N ASN A 275 7.38 -38.99 -20.75
CA ASN A 275 8.42 -38.49 -19.85
C ASN A 275 9.75 -38.08 -20.53
N GLN A 276 9.70 -37.64 -21.79
CA GLN A 276 10.86 -37.12 -22.53
C GLN A 276 10.55 -35.76 -23.19
N LEU A 277 11.52 -34.85 -23.18
CA LEU A 277 11.37 -33.52 -23.79
C LEU A 277 11.96 -33.51 -25.21
N LEU A 278 11.10 -33.53 -26.22
CA LEU A 278 11.50 -33.69 -27.62
C LEU A 278 11.42 -32.39 -28.44
N PRO A 279 12.21 -32.25 -29.52
CA PRO A 279 12.15 -31.09 -30.39
C PRO A 279 10.78 -30.99 -31.10
N ALA A 280 9.98 -29.99 -30.72
CA ALA A 280 8.57 -29.89 -31.11
C ALA A 280 8.40 -29.91 -32.65
N ARG A 281 7.31 -30.54 -33.11
CA ARG A 281 6.84 -30.45 -34.50
C ARG A 281 5.45 -29.81 -34.55
N LYS A 282 5.07 -29.35 -35.74
CA LYS A 282 3.83 -28.59 -35.94
C LYS A 282 2.61 -29.51 -35.76
N GLY A 283 1.85 -29.27 -34.70
CA GLY A 283 0.62 -30.01 -34.38
C GLY A 283 0.79 -31.14 -33.35
N GLU A 284 1.95 -31.25 -32.69
CA GLU A 284 2.22 -32.25 -31.63
C GLU A 284 2.08 -31.68 -30.19
N SER A 285 1.74 -30.40 -30.03
CA SER A 285 1.54 -29.75 -28.73
C SER A 285 0.07 -29.77 -28.30
N ALA A 286 -0.21 -29.82 -26.99
CA ALA A 286 -1.57 -29.85 -26.46
C ALA A 286 -2.42 -28.66 -26.93
N THR A 287 -3.70 -28.97 -27.16
CA THR A 287 -4.74 -28.05 -27.61
C THR A 287 -5.88 -28.01 -26.60
N ASP A 288 -6.82 -27.07 -26.75
CA ASP A 288 -7.95 -26.92 -25.83
C ASP A 288 -8.87 -28.16 -25.78
N THR A 289 -8.81 -29.06 -26.78
CA THR A 289 -9.57 -30.33 -26.79
C THR A 289 -8.89 -31.48 -26.05
N ASP A 290 -7.60 -31.34 -25.74
CA ASP A 290 -6.81 -32.36 -25.03
C ASP A 290 -6.85 -32.16 -23.51
N VAL A 291 -7.47 -31.08 -23.03
CA VAL A 291 -7.64 -30.75 -21.60
C VAL A 291 -8.95 -31.33 -21.11
N SER A 292 -8.93 -32.13 -20.03
CA SER A 292 -10.12 -32.81 -19.49
C SER A 292 -11.02 -31.93 -18.61
N ARG A 293 -10.43 -31.01 -17.83
CA ARG A 293 -11.13 -30.07 -16.95
C ARG A 293 -10.27 -28.85 -16.62
N ILE A 294 -10.92 -27.74 -16.27
CA ILE A 294 -10.24 -26.49 -15.89
C ILE A 294 -10.13 -26.46 -14.37
N HIS A 295 -8.89 -26.47 -13.89
CA HIS A 295 -8.52 -26.49 -12.47
C HIS A 295 -8.10 -25.16 -11.90
N TRP A 296 -7.71 -24.24 -12.76
CA TRP A 296 -7.08 -23.01 -12.33
C TRP A 296 -7.58 -21.78 -13.10
N LEU A 297 -7.83 -20.72 -12.35
CA LEU A 297 -7.90 -19.35 -12.84
C LEU A 297 -6.55 -18.66 -12.56
N LEU A 298 -5.82 -18.32 -13.62
CA LEU A 298 -4.63 -17.46 -13.55
C LEU A 298 -5.04 -16.00 -13.70
N VAL A 299 -4.66 -15.15 -12.76
CA VAL A 299 -4.65 -13.70 -12.94
C VAL A 299 -3.19 -13.26 -13.04
N ASP A 300 -2.73 -13.00 -14.27
CA ASP A 300 -1.36 -12.59 -14.59
C ASP A 300 -1.27 -11.07 -14.66
N PHE A 301 -0.37 -10.47 -13.86
CA PHE A 301 -0.13 -9.03 -13.74
C PHE A 301 1.20 -8.68 -14.39
N ASP A 302 1.15 -8.17 -15.62
CA ASP A 302 2.32 -7.79 -16.40
C ASP A 302 2.52 -6.25 -16.34
N PRO A 303 3.73 -5.75 -16.02
CA PRO A 303 4.02 -4.32 -16.03
C PRO A 303 4.12 -3.78 -17.47
N ASP A 304 3.68 -2.53 -17.68
CA ASP A 304 3.85 -1.82 -18.95
C ASP A 304 5.33 -1.47 -19.18
N ARG A 305 5.90 -1.99 -20.27
CA ARG A 305 7.33 -1.94 -20.59
C ARG A 305 7.60 -2.30 -22.05
N GLN A 306 8.82 -2.09 -22.51
CA GLN A 306 9.19 -2.44 -23.88
C GLN A 306 9.12 -3.96 -24.14
N PRO A 307 8.56 -4.39 -25.29
CA PRO A 307 8.52 -5.80 -25.67
C PRO A 307 9.90 -6.46 -25.62
N ASP A 308 9.91 -7.72 -25.16
CA ASP A 308 11.11 -8.56 -25.09
C ASP A 308 12.26 -8.06 -24.21
N THR A 309 11.97 -7.22 -23.22
CA THR A 309 12.91 -6.86 -22.14
C THR A 309 12.53 -7.55 -20.84
N SER A 310 13.46 -7.62 -19.86
CA SER A 310 13.13 -7.95 -18.47
C SER A 310 12.65 -6.71 -17.70
N SER A 311 11.91 -6.89 -16.60
CA SER A 311 11.33 -5.77 -15.84
C SER A 311 12.35 -5.14 -14.89
N THR A 312 12.24 -3.84 -14.62
CA THR A 312 12.99 -3.24 -13.50
C THR A 312 12.48 -3.74 -12.15
N VAL A 313 13.22 -3.43 -11.08
CA VAL A 313 12.81 -3.77 -9.71
C VAL A 313 11.49 -3.07 -9.34
N GLU A 314 11.33 -1.81 -9.73
CA GLU A 314 10.14 -0.99 -9.49
C GLU A 314 8.93 -1.49 -10.30
N GLU A 315 9.12 -1.86 -11.57
CA GLU A 315 8.09 -2.47 -12.42
C GLU A 315 7.56 -3.79 -11.83
N GLN A 316 8.47 -4.63 -11.32
CA GLN A 316 8.10 -5.89 -10.66
C GLN A 316 7.39 -5.63 -9.32
N ALA A 317 7.90 -4.71 -8.50
CA ALA A 317 7.31 -4.33 -7.22
C ALA A 317 5.91 -3.73 -7.38
N ALA A 318 5.67 -2.92 -8.43
CA ALA A 318 4.36 -2.41 -8.77
C ALA A 318 3.37 -3.54 -9.10
N SER A 319 3.82 -4.54 -9.87
CA SER A 319 3.01 -5.71 -10.25
C SER A 319 2.61 -6.56 -9.04
N ILE A 320 3.56 -6.84 -8.14
CA ILE A 320 3.31 -7.53 -6.86
C ILE A 320 2.36 -6.72 -5.96
N SER A 321 2.51 -5.40 -5.94
CA SER A 321 1.66 -4.51 -5.14
C SER A 321 0.21 -4.45 -5.64
N LEU A 322 0.00 -4.47 -6.95
CA LEU A 322 -1.34 -4.56 -7.54
C LEU A 322 -1.97 -5.93 -7.26
N ALA A 323 -1.23 -7.04 -7.43
CA ALA A 323 -1.70 -8.38 -7.11
C ALA A 323 -2.16 -8.50 -5.63
N LYS A 324 -1.39 -7.98 -4.67
CA LYS A 324 -1.77 -7.93 -3.25
C LYS A 324 -3.09 -7.16 -3.01
N ARG A 325 -3.33 -6.08 -3.78
CA ARG A 325 -4.57 -5.27 -3.70
C ARG A 325 -5.78 -6.01 -4.27
N VAL A 326 -5.65 -6.62 -5.45
CA VAL A 326 -6.72 -7.41 -6.08
C VAL A 326 -7.12 -8.59 -5.19
N ARG A 327 -6.15 -9.30 -4.61
CA ARG A 327 -6.39 -10.36 -3.64
C ARG A 327 -7.29 -9.88 -2.48
N GLY A 328 -6.94 -8.75 -1.85
CA GLY A 328 -7.71 -8.22 -0.72
C GLY A 328 -9.19 -7.96 -1.04
N GLN A 329 -9.47 -7.40 -2.22
CA GLN A 329 -10.85 -7.15 -2.64
C GLN A 329 -11.61 -8.43 -3.03
N LEU A 330 -10.93 -9.44 -3.56
CA LEU A 330 -11.55 -10.74 -3.84
C LEU A 330 -11.84 -11.51 -2.53
N GLU A 331 -10.96 -11.44 -1.53
CA GLU A 331 -11.22 -11.95 -0.17
C GLU A 331 -12.46 -11.28 0.46
N ASP A 332 -12.64 -9.96 0.31
CA ASP A 332 -13.85 -9.24 0.77
C ASP A 332 -15.14 -9.69 0.03
N LEU A 333 -15.02 -10.13 -1.23
CA LEU A 333 -16.11 -10.75 -2.00
C LEU A 333 -16.30 -12.26 -1.69
N GLY A 334 -15.62 -12.77 -0.66
CA GLY A 334 -15.71 -14.16 -0.20
C GLY A 334 -14.99 -15.15 -1.11
N TRP A 335 -14.05 -14.71 -1.95
CA TRP A 335 -13.17 -15.63 -2.69
C TRP A 335 -12.14 -16.26 -1.73
N PRO A 336 -11.71 -17.49 -2.00
CA PRO A 336 -10.66 -18.16 -1.24
C PRO A 336 -9.29 -17.51 -1.50
N LYS A 337 -8.33 -17.71 -0.58
CA LYS A 337 -6.97 -17.19 -0.76
C LYS A 337 -6.24 -17.88 -1.93
N PRO A 338 -5.61 -17.14 -2.84
CA PRO A 338 -4.86 -17.70 -3.97
C PRO A 338 -3.45 -18.17 -3.56
N VAL A 339 -2.83 -18.95 -4.43
CA VAL A 339 -1.35 -19.05 -4.48
C VAL A 339 -0.82 -17.76 -5.13
N ILE A 340 0.20 -17.15 -4.52
CA ILE A 340 0.83 -15.92 -5.01
C ILE A 340 2.22 -16.29 -5.54
N ALA A 341 2.54 -15.89 -6.77
CA ALA A 341 3.82 -16.18 -7.40
C ALA A 341 4.40 -14.99 -8.17
N SER A 342 5.71 -15.03 -8.39
CA SER A 342 6.45 -14.17 -9.31
C SER A 342 6.72 -14.92 -10.61
N SER A 343 6.42 -14.31 -11.75
CA SER A 343 6.77 -14.87 -13.06
C SER A 343 8.24 -14.60 -13.47
N GLY A 344 9.00 -13.97 -12.56
CA GLY A 344 10.31 -13.36 -12.78
C GLY A 344 10.22 -11.89 -13.21
N ASN A 345 9.10 -11.48 -13.82
CA ASN A 345 8.92 -10.13 -14.36
C ASN A 345 7.63 -9.43 -13.92
N GLY A 346 6.59 -10.21 -13.64
CA GLY A 346 5.30 -9.75 -13.14
C GLY A 346 4.88 -10.58 -11.93
N ALA A 347 3.61 -10.48 -11.56
CA ALA A 347 3.03 -11.24 -10.45
C ALA A 347 1.85 -12.10 -10.94
N HIS A 348 1.65 -13.27 -10.34
CA HIS A 348 0.51 -14.14 -10.61
C HIS A 348 -0.29 -14.33 -9.33
N LEU A 349 -1.62 -14.31 -9.45
CA LEU A 349 -2.53 -14.93 -8.48
C LEU A 349 -3.17 -16.16 -9.13
N MET A 350 -3.07 -17.31 -8.48
CA MET A 350 -3.64 -18.56 -8.98
C MET A 350 -4.72 -19.02 -8.01
N TYR A 351 -5.96 -19.07 -8.48
CA TYR A 351 -7.10 -19.55 -7.69
C TYR A 351 -7.57 -20.90 -8.22
N ARG A 352 -7.88 -21.82 -7.31
CA ARG A 352 -8.44 -23.13 -7.66
C ARG A 352 -9.89 -22.96 -8.14
N VAL A 353 -10.19 -23.55 -9.28
CA VAL A 353 -11.55 -23.74 -9.82
C VAL A 353 -11.75 -25.24 -10.09
N ASP A 354 -12.99 -25.66 -10.31
CA ASP A 354 -13.30 -26.99 -10.84
C ASP A 354 -14.45 -26.82 -11.84
N LEU A 355 -14.11 -26.72 -13.12
CA LEU A 355 -15.06 -26.43 -14.20
C LEU A 355 -14.87 -27.39 -15.37
N PRO A 356 -15.98 -27.76 -16.05
CA PRO A 356 -15.91 -28.48 -17.32
C PRO A 356 -15.40 -27.53 -18.44
N ILE A 357 -14.90 -28.10 -19.54
CA ILE A 357 -14.20 -27.37 -20.61
C ILE A 357 -15.12 -26.35 -21.30
N GLU A 358 -16.40 -26.68 -21.39
CA GLU A 358 -17.49 -25.86 -21.93
C GLU A 358 -17.65 -24.54 -21.16
N ASP A 359 -17.27 -24.52 -19.88
CA ASP A 359 -17.26 -23.32 -19.02
C ASP A 359 -15.97 -22.48 -19.15
N SER A 360 -15.08 -22.78 -20.10
CA SER A 360 -13.91 -21.94 -20.43
C SER A 360 -14.26 -20.47 -20.72
N GLY A 361 -15.48 -20.20 -21.22
CA GLY A 361 -16.02 -18.85 -21.36
C GLY A 361 -16.09 -18.08 -20.03
N LEU A 362 -16.27 -18.76 -18.90
CA LEU A 362 -16.31 -18.15 -17.57
C LEU A 362 -14.93 -17.66 -17.11
N ILE A 363 -13.85 -18.38 -17.45
CA ILE A 363 -12.48 -17.92 -17.18
C ILE A 363 -12.21 -16.64 -17.95
N ARG A 364 -12.60 -16.60 -19.22
CA ARG A 364 -12.49 -15.39 -20.04
C ARG A 364 -13.30 -14.22 -19.48
N GLY A 365 -14.57 -14.44 -19.15
CA GLY A 365 -15.43 -13.40 -18.59
C GLY A 365 -14.93 -12.88 -17.23
N ALA A 366 -14.38 -13.77 -16.39
CA ALA A 366 -13.74 -13.39 -15.14
C ALA A 366 -12.51 -12.50 -15.37
N LEU A 367 -11.63 -12.84 -16.32
CA LEU A 367 -10.45 -12.03 -16.63
C LEU A 367 -10.78 -10.69 -17.29
N GLU A 368 -11.78 -10.66 -18.18
CA GLU A 368 -12.30 -9.42 -18.77
C GLU A 368 -12.87 -8.50 -17.68
N ALA A 369 -13.63 -9.04 -16.71
CA ALA A 369 -14.15 -8.29 -15.56
C ALA A 369 -13.05 -7.78 -14.62
N LEU A 370 -12.12 -8.65 -14.19
CA LEU A 370 -11.03 -8.27 -13.28
C LEU A 370 -10.15 -7.18 -13.89
N ALA A 371 -9.79 -7.29 -15.16
CA ALA A 371 -9.00 -6.26 -15.81
C ALA A 371 -9.75 -4.93 -15.92
N GLY A 372 -11.07 -4.96 -16.19
CA GLY A 372 -11.92 -3.77 -16.16
C GLY A 372 -12.05 -3.11 -14.78
N MET A 373 -11.82 -3.85 -13.70
CA MET A 373 -11.82 -3.33 -12.32
C MET A 373 -10.45 -2.83 -11.85
N PHE A 374 -9.35 -3.36 -12.39
CA PHE A 374 -8.02 -3.26 -11.77
C PHE A 374 -6.85 -2.83 -12.67
N ASP A 375 -7.01 -2.74 -14.00
CA ASP A 375 -5.94 -2.28 -14.89
C ASP A 375 -5.48 -0.85 -14.49
N THR A 376 -4.16 -0.60 -14.52
CA THR A 376 -3.55 0.70 -14.23
C THR A 376 -2.66 1.16 -15.39
N PRO A 377 -2.25 2.44 -15.49
CA PRO A 377 -1.30 2.89 -16.51
C PRO A 377 0.12 2.31 -16.41
N LYS A 378 0.41 1.44 -15.43
CA LYS A 378 1.74 0.84 -15.19
C LYS A 378 1.73 -0.69 -15.15
N VAL A 379 0.58 -1.32 -14.93
CA VAL A 379 0.40 -2.77 -14.77
C VAL A 379 -0.98 -3.15 -15.27
N HIS A 380 -1.05 -4.19 -16.08
CA HIS A 380 -2.27 -4.72 -16.69
C HIS A 380 -2.47 -6.20 -16.34
N ILE A 381 -3.73 -6.63 -16.31
CA ILE A 381 -4.08 -8.05 -16.22
C ILE A 381 -4.12 -8.66 -17.63
N ASP A 382 -3.33 -9.71 -17.89
CA ASP A 382 -3.36 -10.37 -19.20
C ASP A 382 -4.66 -11.16 -19.39
N LYS A 383 -5.59 -10.55 -20.13
CA LYS A 383 -6.84 -11.17 -20.56
C LYS A 383 -6.64 -12.35 -21.53
N SER A 384 -5.45 -12.56 -22.09
CA SER A 384 -5.18 -13.62 -23.06
C SER A 384 -5.08 -15.02 -22.45
N VAL A 385 -4.83 -15.14 -21.14
CA VAL A 385 -4.54 -16.43 -20.47
C VAL A 385 -5.78 -17.34 -20.26
N HIS A 386 -6.89 -17.06 -20.93
CA HIS A 386 -8.20 -17.63 -20.62
C HIS A 386 -8.50 -19.03 -21.18
N ASN A 387 -7.68 -19.56 -22.11
CA ASN A 387 -8.01 -20.80 -22.84
C ASN A 387 -7.53 -22.06 -22.06
N PRO A 388 -8.26 -23.20 -22.12
CA PRO A 388 -7.94 -24.40 -21.32
C PRO A 388 -6.50 -24.89 -21.41
N SER A 389 -5.90 -24.92 -22.61
CA SER A 389 -4.52 -25.37 -22.85
C SER A 389 -3.45 -24.29 -22.63
N ARG A 390 -3.79 -23.17 -21.97
CA ARG A 390 -2.86 -22.08 -21.72
C ARG A 390 -1.66 -22.56 -20.90
N ILE A 391 -0.49 -22.48 -21.50
CA ILE A 391 0.78 -22.74 -20.83
C ILE A 391 1.11 -21.61 -19.84
N TRP A 392 1.59 -21.98 -18.66
CA TRP A 392 2.01 -21.10 -17.58
C TRP A 392 3.52 -21.17 -17.39
N ARG A 393 4.15 -20.12 -16.84
CA ARG A 393 5.57 -20.17 -16.42
C ARG A 393 5.76 -21.30 -15.40
N LEU A 394 6.73 -22.19 -15.64
CA LEU A 394 7.07 -23.25 -14.70
C LEU A 394 7.93 -22.70 -13.55
N TYR A 395 7.35 -22.56 -12.37
CA TYR A 395 8.05 -21.99 -11.21
C TYR A 395 9.26 -22.83 -10.78
N GLY A 396 10.35 -22.15 -10.44
CA GLY A 396 11.68 -22.73 -10.31
C GLY A 396 12.55 -22.52 -11.55
N THR A 397 12.00 -22.05 -12.68
CA THR A 397 12.76 -21.74 -13.90
C THR A 397 13.02 -20.25 -14.08
N TRP A 398 14.13 -19.92 -14.75
CA TRP A 398 14.57 -18.56 -15.06
C TRP A 398 13.84 -17.99 -16.27
N ALA A 399 13.52 -16.69 -16.21
CA ALA A 399 12.82 -15.94 -17.25
C ALA A 399 13.78 -15.07 -18.06
N HIS A 400 14.39 -15.65 -19.10
CA HIS A 400 15.36 -14.98 -19.97
C HIS A 400 14.67 -14.10 -21.04
N LYS A 401 14.21 -12.89 -20.66
CA LYS A 401 13.69 -11.88 -21.61
C LYS A 401 14.73 -10.77 -21.85
N GLY A 402 15.11 -10.54 -23.10
CA GLY A 402 16.11 -9.54 -23.49
C GLY A 402 17.53 -9.85 -22.98
N GLU A 403 18.39 -8.84 -22.96
CA GLU A 403 19.70 -8.92 -22.30
C GLU A 403 19.55 -8.87 -20.77
N ASN A 404 20.45 -9.53 -20.05
CA ASN A 404 20.51 -9.50 -18.59
C ASN A 404 21.34 -8.28 -18.15
N THR A 405 20.70 -7.22 -17.62
CA THR A 405 21.39 -6.00 -17.16
C THR A 405 21.07 -5.71 -15.69
N PRO A 406 21.89 -4.93 -14.95
CA PRO A 406 21.60 -4.56 -13.57
C PRO A 406 20.24 -3.88 -13.38
N GLU A 407 19.81 -3.08 -14.35
CA GLU A 407 18.53 -2.35 -14.32
C GLU A 407 17.34 -3.25 -14.70
N ARG A 408 17.57 -4.29 -15.52
CA ARG A 408 16.56 -5.23 -16.03
C ARG A 408 17.09 -6.67 -15.95
N PRO A 409 17.32 -7.21 -14.75
CA PRO A 409 17.94 -8.51 -14.60
C PRO A 409 16.98 -9.64 -14.99
N HIS A 410 17.53 -10.74 -15.47
CA HIS A 410 16.79 -12.01 -15.57
C HIS A 410 16.52 -12.52 -14.16
N ARG A 411 15.30 -12.99 -13.88
CA ARG A 411 14.92 -13.48 -12.54
C ARG A 411 14.29 -14.85 -12.57
N GLN A 412 14.42 -15.59 -11.48
CA GLN A 412 13.77 -16.87 -11.30
C GLN A 412 12.29 -16.64 -11.03
N SER A 413 11.45 -17.43 -11.70
CA SER A 413 10.04 -17.52 -11.35
C SER A 413 9.88 -18.37 -10.08
N GLN A 414 9.06 -17.94 -9.14
CA GLN A 414 8.92 -18.61 -7.85
C GLN A 414 7.53 -18.39 -7.24
N ILE A 415 7.02 -19.42 -6.55
CA ILE A 415 5.87 -19.26 -5.66
C ILE A 415 6.35 -18.47 -4.45
N LEU A 416 5.77 -17.28 -4.23
CA LEU A 416 6.11 -16.37 -3.14
C LEU A 416 5.40 -16.79 -1.85
N TRP A 417 4.12 -17.15 -1.97
CA TRP A 417 3.33 -17.60 -0.84
C TRP A 417 2.23 -18.55 -1.28
N ASP A 418 2.17 -19.72 -0.67
CA ASP A 418 1.07 -20.67 -0.80
C ASP A 418 0.24 -20.65 0.49
N GLU A 419 -0.75 -19.77 0.52
CA GLU A 419 -1.76 -19.75 1.59
C GLU A 419 -2.84 -20.83 1.40
N SER A 420 -2.96 -21.39 0.18
CA SER A 420 -4.00 -22.34 -0.21
C SER A 420 -3.80 -23.73 0.40
N ALA A 421 -2.53 -24.14 0.61
CA ALA A 421 -2.15 -25.39 1.26
C ALA A 421 -2.71 -25.58 2.69
N ARG A 422 -3.27 -24.54 3.31
CA ARG A 422 -3.96 -24.62 4.61
C ARG A 422 -5.49 -24.68 4.52
N ASN A 423 -6.09 -24.34 3.38
CA ASN A 423 -7.55 -24.38 3.19
C ASN A 423 -7.92 -24.39 1.68
N PRO A 424 -8.05 -25.58 1.04
CA PRO A 424 -8.26 -25.73 -0.41
C PRO A 424 -9.72 -25.46 -0.81
N SER A 425 -10.16 -24.21 -0.61
CA SER A 425 -11.47 -23.74 -1.01
C SER A 425 -11.46 -23.37 -2.51
N ILE A 426 -12.43 -23.87 -3.26
CA ILE A 426 -12.53 -23.71 -4.72
C ILE A 426 -13.45 -22.52 -5.04
N ILE A 427 -13.10 -21.66 -6.02
CA ILE A 427 -14.05 -20.67 -6.53
C ILE A 427 -15.18 -21.38 -7.25
N THR A 428 -16.41 -21.17 -6.79
CA THR A 428 -17.60 -21.73 -7.43
C THR A 428 -17.89 -21.05 -8.77
N ARG A 429 -18.56 -21.79 -9.68
CA ARG A 429 -19.15 -21.25 -10.92
C ARG A 429 -19.95 -19.96 -10.67
N ASN A 430 -20.66 -19.89 -9.55
CA ASN A 430 -21.45 -18.73 -9.14
C ASN A 430 -20.59 -17.52 -8.75
N GLN A 431 -19.45 -17.70 -8.09
CA GLN A 431 -18.53 -16.59 -7.78
C GLN A 431 -17.86 -16.04 -9.04
N LEU A 432 -17.53 -16.90 -10.01
CA LEU A 432 -17.06 -16.47 -11.34
C LEU A 432 -18.15 -15.74 -12.13
N LEU A 433 -19.40 -16.22 -12.07
CA LEU A 433 -20.57 -15.57 -12.70
C LEU A 433 -20.99 -14.27 -11.99
N ALA A 434 -20.74 -14.14 -10.68
CA ALA A 434 -21.10 -12.97 -9.90
C ALA A 434 -20.27 -11.72 -10.28
N ILE A 435 -18.99 -11.91 -10.58
CA ILE A 435 -18.14 -10.85 -11.14
C ILE A 435 -18.40 -10.62 -12.64
N GLN A 436 -19.17 -11.49 -13.31
CA GLN A 436 -19.34 -11.45 -14.76
C GLN A 436 -20.54 -10.60 -15.26
N PRO A 437 -20.38 -9.99 -16.44
CA PRO A 437 -21.45 -9.31 -17.15
C PRO A 437 -22.44 -10.28 -17.83
N ALA A 438 -23.72 -10.27 -17.42
CA ALA A 438 -24.79 -11.12 -17.98
C ALA A 438 -25.15 -10.81 -19.45
N THR A 439 -25.03 -11.80 -20.35
CA THR A 439 -25.15 -11.66 -21.82
C THR A 439 -26.46 -11.08 -22.37
N PHE A 440 -26.36 -10.35 -23.50
CA PHE A 440 -27.49 -9.74 -24.20
C PHE A 440 -28.11 -10.66 -25.28
N GLU A 441 -29.44 -10.75 -25.31
CA GLU A 441 -30.19 -10.86 -26.56
C GLU A 441 -30.53 -9.45 -27.07
N ALA A 442 -30.26 -9.19 -28.35
CA ALA A 442 -30.48 -7.87 -28.94
C ALA A 442 -31.93 -7.69 -29.40
N SER A 443 -32.75 -7.00 -28.60
CA SER A 443 -33.96 -6.35 -29.11
C SER A 443 -33.58 -5.27 -30.13
N THR A 444 -34.39 -5.10 -31.19
CA THR A 444 -34.18 -4.09 -32.23
C THR A 444 -33.97 -2.68 -31.64
N PRO A 445 -33.04 -1.87 -32.18
CA PRO A 445 -32.67 -0.59 -31.59
C PRO A 445 -33.76 0.46 -31.79
N SER A 446 -34.57 0.65 -30.75
CA SER A 446 -35.46 1.79 -30.55
C SER A 446 -35.45 2.21 -29.08
N ASP A 447 -35.47 3.52 -28.84
CA ASP A 447 -35.68 4.19 -27.55
C ASP A 447 -34.60 3.98 -26.46
N GLY A 448 -33.38 4.45 -26.73
CA GLY A 448 -32.27 4.44 -25.77
C GLY A 448 -31.12 5.40 -26.10
N GLY A 449 -31.41 6.68 -26.38
CA GLY A 449 -30.37 7.70 -26.54
C GLY A 449 -29.69 8.09 -25.22
N ASN A 450 -28.42 8.50 -25.27
CA ASN A 450 -27.65 8.98 -24.11
C ASN A 450 -28.39 10.09 -23.36
N GLY A 451 -28.81 9.80 -22.12
CA GLY A 451 -29.57 10.73 -21.28
C GLY A 451 -30.66 10.08 -20.40
N PHE A 452 -30.87 8.77 -20.50
CA PHE A 452 -31.68 8.03 -19.52
C PHE A 452 -30.82 7.66 -18.30
N ASP A 453 -30.94 8.43 -17.22
CA ASP A 453 -30.29 8.11 -15.94
C ASP A 453 -31.11 7.03 -15.22
N ILE A 454 -30.56 5.82 -15.25
CA ILE A 454 -31.17 4.64 -14.66
C ILE A 454 -30.94 4.56 -13.13
N GLU A 455 -29.94 5.26 -12.58
CA GLU A 455 -29.72 5.33 -11.13
C GLU A 455 -30.79 6.22 -10.49
N ASP A 456 -31.01 7.41 -11.07
CA ASP A 456 -32.12 8.31 -10.72
C ASP A 456 -33.49 7.62 -10.90
N TRP A 457 -33.67 6.85 -11.97
CA TRP A 457 -34.92 6.11 -12.20
C TRP A 457 -35.18 5.01 -11.17
N ILE A 458 -34.16 4.22 -10.79
CA ILE A 458 -34.23 3.19 -9.75
C ILE A 458 -34.59 3.83 -8.40
N GLU A 459 -33.94 4.96 -8.06
CA GLU A 459 -34.16 5.68 -6.81
C GLU A 459 -35.55 6.33 -6.75
N THR A 460 -35.95 7.06 -7.80
CA THR A 460 -37.27 7.69 -7.93
C THR A 460 -38.41 6.70 -7.74
N HIS A 461 -38.28 5.49 -8.31
CA HIS A 461 -39.28 4.44 -8.19
C HIS A 461 -39.07 3.49 -6.99
N ARG A 462 -38.07 3.77 -6.14
CA ARG A 462 -37.77 3.04 -4.90
C ARG A 462 -37.56 1.54 -5.09
N LEU A 463 -36.96 1.16 -6.22
CA LEU A 463 -36.58 -0.22 -6.48
C LEU A 463 -35.46 -0.63 -5.52
N LYS A 464 -35.77 -1.55 -4.60
CA LYS A 464 -34.79 -2.02 -3.62
C LYS A 464 -33.70 -2.82 -4.33
N LEU A 465 -32.44 -2.42 -4.14
CA LEU A 465 -31.26 -3.13 -4.64
C LEU A 465 -30.76 -4.15 -3.60
N ASN A 466 -30.14 -5.24 -4.05
CA ASN A 466 -29.60 -6.25 -3.17
C ASN A 466 -28.22 -5.82 -2.63
N THR A 467 -28.12 -5.58 -1.32
CA THR A 467 -26.94 -5.02 -0.68
C THR A 467 -25.94 -6.09 -0.22
N TYR A 468 -25.29 -6.77 -1.16
CA TYR A 468 -24.06 -7.54 -0.87
C TYR A 468 -22.83 -6.65 -1.00
N GLY A 469 -22.60 -5.79 0.00
CA GLY A 469 -21.34 -5.06 0.17
C GLY A 469 -21.08 -3.86 -0.77
N ILE A 470 -21.87 -3.67 -1.83
CA ILE A 470 -21.70 -2.53 -2.75
C ILE A 470 -23.05 -1.86 -3.03
N THR A 471 -23.09 -0.54 -2.88
CA THR A 471 -24.21 0.33 -3.26
C THR A 471 -23.89 1.04 -4.57
N GLY A 472 -24.60 0.70 -5.66
CA GLY A 472 -24.52 1.42 -6.94
C GLY A 472 -24.32 0.51 -8.15
N SER A 473 -24.07 1.14 -9.31
CA SER A 473 -23.74 0.44 -10.56
C SER A 473 -22.35 -0.18 -10.57
N HIS A 474 -22.22 -1.32 -11.25
CA HIS A 474 -20.94 -1.92 -11.60
C HIS A 474 -20.62 -1.78 -13.07
N VAL A 475 -19.37 -1.43 -13.42
CA VAL A 475 -18.91 -1.46 -14.81
C VAL A 475 -19.00 -2.87 -15.35
N TRP A 476 -19.57 -2.99 -16.55
CA TRP A 476 -20.07 -4.23 -17.13
C TRP A 476 -19.63 -4.25 -18.61
N GLN A 477 -18.99 -5.32 -19.09
CA GLN A 477 -18.42 -5.38 -20.45
C GLN A 477 -19.03 -6.51 -21.29
N HIS A 478 -19.63 -6.21 -22.44
CA HIS A 478 -20.07 -7.23 -23.39
C HIS A 478 -19.01 -7.50 -24.47
N THR A 479 -18.91 -8.76 -24.86
CA THR A 479 -18.40 -9.14 -26.18
C THR A 479 -19.59 -9.39 -27.11
N GLY A 480 -19.87 -8.44 -28.00
CA GLY A 480 -20.91 -8.61 -29.03
C GLY A 480 -20.56 -9.75 -29.98
N ASN A 481 -21.55 -10.54 -30.37
CA ASN A 481 -21.37 -11.70 -31.24
C ASN A 481 -20.59 -11.35 -32.52
N SER A 482 -19.67 -12.25 -32.89
CA SER A 482 -18.96 -12.35 -34.18
C SER A 482 -18.15 -11.15 -34.72
N SER A 483 -17.99 -10.03 -34.00
CA SER A 483 -17.19 -8.87 -34.49
C SER A 483 -16.02 -8.41 -33.60
N GLY A 484 -15.86 -8.97 -32.39
CA GLY A 484 -14.67 -8.75 -31.56
C GLY A 484 -14.50 -7.34 -30.95
N THR A 485 -15.45 -6.43 -31.17
CA THR A 485 -15.47 -5.10 -30.58
C THR A 485 -16.02 -5.13 -29.15
N ARG A 486 -15.19 -4.70 -28.19
CA ARG A 486 -15.58 -4.54 -26.78
C ARG A 486 -16.58 -3.40 -26.62
N GLN A 487 -17.60 -3.58 -25.77
CA GLN A 487 -18.56 -2.53 -25.42
C GLN A 487 -18.79 -2.53 -23.90
N GLU A 488 -18.55 -1.37 -23.27
CA GLU A 488 -18.68 -1.16 -21.83
C GLU A 488 -20.14 -0.83 -21.42
N GLY A 489 -20.40 -0.64 -20.13
CA GLY A 489 -21.73 -0.44 -19.56
C GLY A 489 -21.74 -0.46 -18.03
N LYS A 490 -22.93 -0.46 -17.43
CA LYS A 490 -23.26 -0.47 -16.00
C LYS A 490 -24.31 -1.55 -15.67
N ARG A 491 -24.31 -2.12 -14.46
CA ARG A 491 -25.30 -3.11 -13.96
C ARG A 491 -25.78 -2.83 -12.54
N TRP A 492 -27.07 -3.05 -12.28
CA TRP A 492 -27.74 -2.98 -10.96
C TRP A 492 -28.46 -4.29 -10.64
N VAL A 493 -28.51 -4.68 -9.37
CA VAL A 493 -29.13 -5.93 -8.90
C VAL A 493 -30.24 -5.65 -7.91
N LEU A 494 -31.44 -6.17 -8.18
CA LEU A 494 -32.65 -5.94 -7.39
C LEU A 494 -32.74 -6.94 -6.22
N GLN A 495 -33.16 -6.46 -5.04
CA GLN A 495 -33.37 -7.26 -3.83
C GLN A 495 -34.48 -8.30 -4.01
N THR A 496 -35.53 -7.94 -4.73
CA THR A 496 -36.67 -8.79 -5.05
C THR A 496 -37.04 -8.60 -6.51
N CYS A 497 -37.38 -9.68 -7.20
CA CYS A 497 -37.79 -9.65 -8.60
C CYS A 497 -39.14 -8.93 -8.78
N PRO A 498 -39.23 -7.89 -9.64
CA PRO A 498 -40.49 -7.20 -9.94
C PRO A 498 -41.55 -8.08 -10.60
N TRP A 499 -41.14 -9.21 -11.21
CA TRP A 499 -42.04 -10.15 -11.92
C TRP A 499 -42.48 -11.36 -11.09
N ASN A 500 -41.81 -11.67 -9.96
CA ASN A 500 -42.24 -12.71 -9.01
C ASN A 500 -41.66 -12.43 -7.60
N ALA A 501 -42.54 -12.18 -6.63
CA ALA A 501 -42.14 -11.83 -5.26
C ALA A 501 -41.36 -12.92 -4.50
N GLU A 502 -41.45 -14.19 -4.93
CA GLU A 502 -40.71 -15.30 -4.30
C GLU A 502 -39.20 -15.30 -4.64
N HIS A 503 -38.77 -14.50 -5.62
CA HIS A 503 -37.39 -14.44 -6.08
C HIS A 503 -36.61 -13.31 -5.38
N THR A 504 -35.92 -13.61 -4.27
CA THR A 504 -35.25 -12.60 -3.40
C THR A 504 -33.72 -12.74 -3.30
N ASN A 505 -33.08 -13.53 -4.16
CA ASN A 505 -31.66 -13.89 -4.09
C ASN A 505 -30.72 -13.02 -4.95
N GLY A 506 -31.17 -11.85 -5.43
CA GLY A 506 -30.39 -11.01 -6.34
C GLY A 506 -30.34 -11.49 -7.80
N ALA A 507 -31.20 -12.42 -8.21
CA ALA A 507 -31.26 -12.87 -9.61
C ALA A 507 -31.87 -11.85 -10.59
N ALA A 508 -32.62 -10.84 -10.11
CA ALA A 508 -33.22 -9.80 -10.95
C ALA A 508 -32.27 -8.60 -11.08
N PHE A 509 -32.18 -8.00 -12.27
CA PHE A 509 -31.17 -7.00 -12.58
C PHE A 509 -31.60 -6.03 -13.69
N ILE A 510 -30.88 -4.91 -13.76
CA ILE A 510 -30.93 -3.91 -14.83
C ILE A 510 -29.50 -3.72 -15.35
N VAL A 511 -29.31 -3.44 -16.63
CA VAL A 511 -28.02 -3.13 -17.27
C VAL A 511 -28.18 -1.98 -18.26
N GLN A 512 -27.17 -1.14 -18.39
CA GLN A 512 -27.11 -0.04 -19.37
C GLN A 512 -25.77 -0.08 -20.08
N ARG A 513 -25.75 -0.04 -21.41
CA ARG A 513 -24.50 0.00 -22.19
C ARG A 513 -23.92 1.41 -22.22
N ALA A 514 -22.62 1.53 -22.41
CA ALA A 514 -21.91 2.80 -22.53
C ALA A 514 -22.28 3.60 -23.79
N ASP A 515 -22.95 2.99 -24.77
CA ASP A 515 -23.57 3.68 -25.90
C ASP A 515 -25.03 4.13 -25.65
N GLY A 516 -25.60 3.85 -24.47
CA GLY A 516 -26.91 4.33 -24.03
C GLY A 516 -28.01 3.28 -23.76
N PRO A 517 -28.15 2.20 -24.56
CA PRO A 517 -29.28 1.26 -24.42
C PRO A 517 -29.34 0.55 -23.07
N VAL A 518 -30.56 0.41 -22.55
CA VAL A 518 -30.86 -0.25 -21.26
C VAL A 518 -31.60 -1.57 -21.49
N ALA A 519 -31.20 -2.61 -20.76
CA ALA A 519 -31.91 -3.89 -20.67
C ALA A 519 -32.18 -4.24 -19.19
N ALA A 520 -33.12 -5.14 -18.93
CA ALA A 520 -33.36 -5.72 -17.60
C ALA A 520 -33.87 -7.15 -17.74
N GLY A 521 -33.73 -7.95 -16.69
CA GLY A 521 -34.15 -9.35 -16.69
C GLY A 521 -34.02 -10.00 -15.32
N CYS A 522 -34.34 -11.30 -15.24
CA CYS A 522 -34.17 -12.09 -14.03
C CYS A 522 -33.72 -13.53 -14.35
N HIS A 523 -32.69 -14.01 -13.65
CA HIS A 523 -32.05 -15.32 -13.89
C HIS A 523 -32.85 -16.55 -13.42
N HIS A 524 -34.14 -16.39 -13.10
CA HIS A 524 -35.03 -17.51 -12.76
C HIS A 524 -35.88 -17.94 -13.95
N ASN A 525 -36.06 -19.25 -14.10
CA ASN A 525 -36.78 -19.86 -15.24
C ASN A 525 -38.22 -19.31 -15.43
N GLY A 526 -38.93 -19.00 -14.33
CA GLY A 526 -40.27 -18.39 -14.37
C GLY A 526 -40.32 -16.93 -14.85
N CYS A 527 -39.18 -16.28 -15.09
CA CYS A 527 -39.07 -14.91 -15.58
C CYS A 527 -38.41 -14.83 -16.97
N GLN A 528 -38.28 -15.96 -17.67
CA GLN A 528 -37.70 -16.01 -19.02
C GLN A 528 -38.48 -15.11 -19.99
N GLY A 529 -37.75 -14.35 -20.82
CA GLY A 529 -38.32 -13.44 -21.81
C GLY A 529 -38.81 -12.08 -21.27
N LYS A 530 -38.56 -11.75 -19.99
CA LYS A 530 -38.81 -10.41 -19.44
C LYS A 530 -37.69 -9.43 -19.77
N VAL A 531 -38.05 -8.24 -20.29
CA VAL A 531 -37.11 -7.22 -20.76
C VAL A 531 -37.32 -5.85 -20.09
N TRP A 532 -36.48 -4.88 -20.44
CA TRP A 532 -36.52 -3.51 -19.91
C TRP A 532 -37.88 -2.81 -20.07
N HIS A 533 -38.53 -3.00 -21.21
CA HIS A 533 -39.86 -2.44 -21.46
C HIS A 533 -40.92 -3.04 -20.52
N ASP A 534 -40.89 -4.36 -20.26
CA ASP A 534 -41.78 -5.00 -19.28
C ASP A 534 -41.54 -4.47 -17.85
N LEU A 535 -40.30 -4.09 -17.52
CA LEU A 535 -39.99 -3.51 -16.21
C LEU A 535 -40.57 -2.10 -16.08
N ARG A 536 -40.34 -1.22 -17.07
CA ARG A 536 -40.88 0.14 -17.05
C ARG A 536 -42.41 0.17 -17.07
N ASP A 537 -43.06 -0.78 -17.72
CA ASP A 537 -44.53 -0.85 -17.76
C ASP A 537 -45.17 -1.20 -16.41
N ILE A 538 -44.43 -1.88 -15.52
CA ILE A 538 -44.86 -2.17 -14.15
C ILE A 538 -44.55 -0.99 -13.22
N ILE A 539 -43.48 -0.23 -13.49
CA ILE A 539 -42.87 0.70 -12.54
C ILE A 539 -43.18 2.18 -12.84
N GLU A 540 -43.27 2.57 -14.12
CA GLU A 540 -43.44 3.96 -14.59
C GLU A 540 -44.50 4.02 -15.72
N PRO A 541 -45.78 3.67 -15.50
CA PRO A 541 -46.75 3.41 -16.58
C PRO A 541 -47.00 4.55 -17.60
N GLU A 542 -46.63 5.80 -17.28
CA GLU A 542 -46.77 6.98 -18.17
C GLU A 542 -45.55 7.23 -19.08
N TRP A 543 -44.49 6.42 -18.98
CA TRP A 543 -43.14 6.74 -19.48
C TRP A 543 -43.00 7.01 -20.99
N ARG A 544 -43.91 6.46 -21.80
CA ARG A 544 -43.84 6.48 -23.28
C ARG A 544 -44.18 7.85 -23.91
N GLN A 545 -43.99 8.97 -23.19
CA GLN A 545 -44.54 10.29 -23.55
C GLN A 545 -43.52 11.47 -23.60
N HIS A 546 -42.25 11.30 -23.20
CA HIS A 546 -41.24 12.38 -23.14
C HIS A 546 -39.83 11.88 -23.53
N ARG A 547 -38.82 12.69 -23.95
CA ARG A 547 -38.64 14.16 -24.08
C ARG A 547 -38.11 14.55 -25.49
N HIS A 548 -38.10 15.84 -25.83
CA HIS A 548 -37.34 16.46 -26.94
C HIS A 548 -36.59 17.69 -26.40
N TYR A 549 -35.27 17.83 -26.64
CA TYR A 549 -34.52 19.03 -26.23
C TYR A 549 -34.67 20.17 -27.27
N PRO A 550 -35.22 21.35 -26.92
CA PRO A 550 -35.39 22.44 -27.86
C PRO A 550 -34.06 22.94 -28.47
N HIS A 551 -34.13 23.50 -29.67
CA HIS A 551 -33.03 24.24 -30.30
C HIS A 551 -32.93 25.67 -29.72
N THR A 552 -32.62 25.75 -28.41
CA THR A 552 -32.46 27.00 -27.65
C THR A 552 -31.25 26.92 -26.72
N ASP A 553 -30.73 28.07 -26.27
CA ASP A 553 -29.59 28.08 -25.33
C ASP A 553 -29.93 27.41 -23.97
N TYR A 554 -31.21 27.43 -23.60
CA TYR A 554 -31.73 26.66 -22.46
C TYR A 554 -31.74 25.16 -22.75
N GLY A 555 -32.23 24.73 -23.92
CA GLY A 555 -32.15 23.34 -24.35
C GLY A 555 -30.71 22.84 -24.52
N ASN A 556 -29.74 23.73 -24.70
CA ASN A 556 -28.32 23.39 -24.60
C ASN A 556 -27.82 23.27 -23.16
N ALA A 557 -28.35 24.07 -22.22
CA ALA A 557 -28.07 23.94 -20.78
C ALA A 557 -28.62 22.60 -20.24
N GLU A 558 -29.85 22.23 -20.63
CA GLU A 558 -30.43 20.91 -20.34
C GLU A 558 -29.53 19.78 -20.86
N ARG A 559 -29.03 19.88 -22.11
CA ARG A 559 -28.05 18.92 -22.66
C ARG A 559 -26.74 18.86 -21.86
N LEU A 560 -26.23 20.00 -21.40
CA LEU A 560 -24.99 20.07 -20.61
C LEU A 560 -25.18 19.40 -19.24
N VAL A 561 -26.32 19.64 -18.58
CA VAL A 561 -26.66 19.00 -17.31
C VAL A 561 -26.91 17.51 -17.49
N ALA A 562 -27.64 17.08 -18.52
CA ALA A 562 -27.89 15.67 -18.80
C ALA A 562 -26.61 14.86 -19.12
N GLN A 563 -25.60 15.48 -19.74
CA GLN A 563 -24.35 14.81 -20.10
C GLN A 563 -23.26 14.89 -19.03
N HIS A 564 -23.25 15.95 -18.23
CA HIS A 564 -22.12 16.28 -17.35
C HIS A 564 -22.52 16.75 -15.94
N GLY A 565 -23.80 16.84 -15.61
CA GLY A 565 -24.30 17.36 -14.33
C GLY A 565 -23.82 16.57 -13.11
N SER A 566 -23.56 15.27 -13.24
CA SER A 566 -22.95 14.44 -12.19
C SER A 566 -21.51 14.82 -11.83
N ASP A 567 -20.80 15.51 -12.73
CA ASP A 567 -19.42 15.97 -12.57
C ASP A 567 -19.32 17.48 -12.30
N LEU A 568 -20.46 18.18 -12.20
CA LEU A 568 -20.52 19.64 -12.20
C LEU A 568 -21.33 20.18 -11.02
N ARG A 569 -20.78 21.15 -10.28
CA ARG A 569 -21.50 21.90 -9.25
C ARG A 569 -21.27 23.40 -9.44
N PHE A 570 -22.30 24.23 -9.26
CA PHE A 570 -22.18 25.68 -9.30
C PHE A 570 -22.54 26.31 -7.95
N CYS A 571 -21.57 26.98 -7.33
CA CYS A 571 -21.76 27.65 -6.05
C CYS A 571 -22.15 29.12 -6.28
N ASN A 572 -23.45 29.41 -6.24
CA ASN A 572 -23.99 30.73 -6.59
C ASN A 572 -23.51 31.87 -5.66
N SER A 573 -23.20 31.58 -4.39
CA SER A 573 -22.67 32.58 -3.44
C SER A 573 -21.20 32.94 -3.72
N GLN A 574 -20.41 31.99 -4.22
CA GLN A 574 -19.03 32.26 -4.63
C GLN A 574 -18.89 32.69 -6.10
N LYS A 575 -19.93 32.46 -6.92
CA LYS A 575 -19.93 32.58 -8.39
C LYS A 575 -18.89 31.67 -9.08
N SER A 576 -18.57 30.56 -8.43
CA SER A 576 -17.56 29.59 -8.87
C SER A 576 -18.18 28.25 -9.26
N TRP A 577 -17.59 27.62 -10.27
CA TRP A 577 -17.88 26.24 -10.65
C TRP A 577 -16.91 25.29 -9.95
N TYR A 578 -17.39 24.10 -9.62
CA TYR A 578 -16.61 22.98 -9.13
C TYR A 578 -16.80 21.79 -10.06
N VAL A 579 -15.73 21.06 -10.31
CA VAL A 579 -15.70 19.91 -11.22
C VAL A 579 -15.12 18.71 -10.48
N TRP A 580 -15.72 17.54 -10.66
CA TRP A 580 -15.17 16.29 -10.16
C TRP A 580 -13.91 15.92 -10.96
N ASP A 581 -12.77 15.79 -10.28
CA ASP A 581 -11.47 15.47 -10.91
C ASP A 581 -11.17 13.97 -11.00
N GLY A 582 -12.00 13.13 -10.39
CA GLY A 582 -11.80 11.69 -10.22
C GLY A 582 -11.78 11.28 -8.75
N ILE A 583 -11.32 12.18 -7.85
CA ILE A 583 -11.12 11.91 -6.42
C ILE A 583 -11.74 12.97 -5.49
N ARG A 584 -12.10 14.16 -6.01
CA ARG A 584 -12.73 15.26 -5.25
C ARG A 584 -13.39 16.30 -6.16
N TRP A 585 -14.05 17.29 -5.54
CA TRP A 585 -14.56 18.49 -6.18
C TRP A 585 -13.53 19.63 -6.17
N VAL A 586 -13.09 20.09 -7.34
CA VAL A 586 -12.09 21.17 -7.49
C VAL A 586 -12.70 22.41 -8.14
N GLU A 587 -12.40 23.60 -7.64
CA GLU A 587 -12.83 24.87 -8.25
C GLU A 587 -12.23 25.03 -9.66
N ASP A 588 -13.08 25.33 -10.67
CA ASP A 588 -12.66 25.43 -12.07
C ASP A 588 -11.87 26.70 -12.36
N SER A 589 -10.57 26.63 -12.11
CA SER A 589 -9.57 27.61 -12.49
C SER A 589 -9.02 27.43 -13.92
N THR A 590 -9.36 26.34 -14.61
CA THR A 590 -8.75 25.95 -15.90
C THR A 590 -9.71 26.02 -17.10
N GLY A 591 -11.00 26.29 -16.88
CA GLY A 591 -12.04 26.24 -17.91
C GLY A 591 -12.52 24.83 -18.27
N ALA A 592 -12.45 23.88 -17.33
CA ALA A 592 -12.96 22.52 -17.47
C ALA A 592 -14.47 22.50 -17.82
N VAL A 593 -15.29 23.36 -17.22
CA VAL A 593 -16.73 23.46 -17.55
C VAL A 593 -16.92 23.93 -18.99
N MET A 594 -16.08 24.87 -19.45
CA MET A 594 -16.11 25.35 -20.84
C MET A 594 -15.61 24.29 -21.84
N ARG A 595 -14.75 23.34 -21.43
CA ARG A 595 -14.42 22.16 -22.24
C ARG A 595 -15.60 21.20 -22.34
N LYS A 596 -16.28 20.92 -21.23
CA LYS A 596 -17.52 20.12 -21.17
C LYS A 596 -18.62 20.73 -22.05
N ALA A 597 -18.89 22.03 -21.96
CA ALA A 597 -19.87 22.73 -22.83
C ALA A 597 -19.57 22.58 -24.34
N LYS A 598 -18.29 22.66 -24.74
CA LYS A 598 -17.87 22.41 -26.14
C LYS A 598 -18.08 20.96 -26.57
N ALA A 599 -17.84 19.99 -25.69
CA ALA A 599 -18.13 18.59 -25.96
C ALA A 599 -19.64 18.35 -26.14
N THR A 600 -20.47 18.96 -25.29
CA THR A 600 -21.93 18.91 -25.40
C THR A 600 -22.45 19.44 -26.73
N VAL A 601 -21.97 20.61 -27.19
CA VAL A 601 -22.36 21.12 -28.52
C VAL A 601 -21.99 20.14 -29.63
N ARG A 602 -20.77 19.60 -29.60
CA ARG A 602 -20.32 18.64 -30.63
C ARG A 602 -21.11 17.34 -30.59
N ALA A 603 -21.61 16.92 -29.43
CA ALA A 603 -22.46 15.75 -29.29
C ALA A 603 -23.84 15.90 -29.95
N ILE A 604 -24.33 17.13 -30.21
CA ILE A 604 -25.60 17.38 -30.93
C ILE A 604 -25.60 16.73 -32.33
N VAL A 605 -24.43 16.51 -32.95
CA VAL A 605 -24.34 15.76 -34.22
C VAL A 605 -24.98 14.36 -34.14
N LYS A 606 -24.96 13.73 -32.96
CA LYS A 606 -25.57 12.41 -32.73
C LYS A 606 -27.10 12.47 -32.69
N GLU A 607 -27.69 13.61 -32.35
CA GLU A 607 -29.15 13.81 -32.42
C GLU A 607 -29.65 13.81 -33.88
N ALA A 608 -28.74 14.03 -34.85
CA ALA A 608 -29.03 13.96 -36.27
C ALA A 608 -28.83 12.54 -36.87
N GLU A 609 -28.27 11.59 -36.11
CA GLU A 609 -28.08 10.20 -36.54
C GLU A 609 -29.43 9.45 -36.54
N GLY A 610 -29.66 8.58 -37.53
CA GLY A 610 -30.93 7.85 -37.69
C GLY A 610 -32.14 8.67 -38.17
N VAL A 611 -32.09 10.02 -38.10
CA VAL A 611 -33.16 10.91 -38.57
C VAL A 611 -33.34 10.80 -40.08
N GLN A 612 -34.45 10.16 -40.49
CA GLN A 612 -34.83 9.95 -41.90
C GLN A 612 -35.31 11.25 -42.57
N ASP A 613 -35.93 12.13 -41.78
CA ASP A 613 -36.42 13.43 -42.21
C ASP A 613 -35.24 14.39 -42.48
N ARG A 614 -35.02 14.70 -43.76
CA ARG A 614 -33.89 15.52 -44.19
C ARG A 614 -33.94 16.93 -43.60
N GLU A 615 -35.11 17.55 -43.50
CA GLU A 615 -35.26 18.94 -43.04
C GLU A 615 -34.95 19.03 -41.54
N LYS A 616 -35.48 18.11 -40.74
CA LYS A 616 -35.16 18.01 -39.31
C LYS A 616 -33.68 17.72 -39.07
N ARG A 617 -33.08 16.83 -39.87
CA ARG A 617 -31.65 16.52 -39.79
C ARG A 617 -30.79 17.75 -40.10
N GLU A 618 -31.16 18.52 -41.13
CA GLU A 618 -30.47 19.77 -41.46
C GLU A 618 -30.64 20.84 -40.37
N ASP A 619 -31.80 20.98 -39.71
CA ASP A 619 -31.94 21.95 -38.60
C ASP A 619 -31.12 21.56 -37.35
N ILE A 620 -31.04 20.27 -36.99
CA ILE A 620 -30.19 19.80 -35.87
C ILE A 620 -28.71 20.12 -36.13
N LEU A 621 -28.22 19.84 -37.34
CA LEU A 621 -26.83 20.15 -37.73
C LEU A 621 -26.58 21.67 -37.76
N ASN A 622 -27.54 22.46 -38.25
CA ASN A 622 -27.46 23.92 -38.19
C ASN A 622 -27.51 24.44 -36.75
N TRP A 623 -28.28 23.81 -35.85
CA TRP A 623 -28.32 24.16 -34.43
C TRP A 623 -26.99 23.91 -33.74
N MET A 624 -26.33 22.78 -34.01
CA MET A 624 -24.98 22.47 -33.56
C MET A 624 -23.98 23.56 -34.00
N LEU A 625 -23.94 23.90 -35.29
CA LEU A 625 -23.02 24.92 -35.82
C LEU A 625 -23.26 26.30 -35.21
N ARG A 626 -24.52 26.71 -35.01
CA ARG A 626 -24.87 27.95 -34.31
C ARG A 626 -24.36 27.95 -32.87
N SER A 627 -24.44 26.80 -32.20
CA SER A 627 -24.11 26.60 -30.78
C SER A 627 -22.61 26.61 -30.46
N GLU A 628 -21.72 26.43 -31.43
CA GLU A 628 -20.25 26.56 -31.21
C GLU A 628 -19.80 28.01 -30.93
N SER A 629 -20.67 29.02 -31.14
CA SER A 629 -20.36 30.42 -30.85
C SER A 629 -20.10 30.68 -29.36
N VAL A 630 -19.09 31.52 -29.06
CA VAL A 630 -18.67 31.81 -27.67
C VAL A 630 -19.79 32.44 -26.82
N GLN A 631 -20.70 33.19 -27.46
CA GLN A 631 -21.88 33.77 -26.81
C GLN A 631 -22.85 32.67 -26.33
N ARG A 632 -23.13 31.66 -27.18
CA ARG A 632 -24.02 30.54 -26.82
C ARG A 632 -23.39 29.58 -25.83
N LEU A 633 -22.10 29.28 -25.97
CA LEU A 633 -21.34 28.50 -24.98
C LEU A 633 -21.35 29.16 -23.58
N LYS A 634 -21.27 30.50 -23.52
CA LYS A 634 -21.43 31.24 -22.26
C LYS A 634 -22.87 31.18 -21.74
N ALA A 635 -23.87 31.49 -22.59
CA ALA A 635 -25.28 31.44 -22.20
C ALA A 635 -25.70 30.06 -21.67
N MET A 636 -25.32 28.99 -22.36
CA MET A 636 -25.51 27.60 -21.94
C MET A 636 -24.92 27.33 -20.56
N LYS A 637 -23.65 27.71 -20.33
CA LYS A 637 -22.98 27.51 -19.05
C LYS A 637 -23.65 28.34 -17.95
N ASP A 638 -23.99 29.60 -18.22
CA ASP A 638 -24.56 30.50 -17.22
C ASP A 638 -26.01 30.08 -16.83
N LEU A 639 -26.79 29.55 -17.78
CA LEU A 639 -28.11 28.93 -17.54
C LEU A 639 -27.99 27.59 -16.80
N ALA A 640 -27.04 26.72 -17.18
CA ALA A 640 -26.81 25.44 -16.50
C ALA A 640 -26.41 25.61 -15.02
N GLY A 641 -25.87 26.77 -14.64
CA GLY A 641 -25.56 27.10 -13.25
C GLY A 641 -26.78 27.30 -12.35
N SER A 642 -27.97 27.54 -12.92
CA SER A 642 -29.24 27.64 -12.16
C SER A 642 -30.03 26.33 -12.07
N GLU A 643 -29.62 25.28 -12.77
CA GLU A 643 -30.32 23.99 -12.76
C GLU A 643 -30.11 23.23 -11.44
N GLU A 644 -31.17 22.66 -10.88
CA GLU A 644 -31.17 22.06 -9.54
C GLU A 644 -30.14 20.93 -9.36
N ALA A 645 -29.94 20.11 -10.40
CA ALA A 645 -28.96 19.01 -10.39
C ALA A 645 -27.49 19.47 -10.33
N VAL A 646 -27.22 20.75 -10.57
CA VAL A 646 -25.88 21.35 -10.57
C VAL A 646 -25.74 22.43 -9.49
N ALA A 647 -26.82 23.12 -9.12
CA ALA A 647 -26.80 24.17 -8.12
C ALA A 647 -26.36 23.63 -6.74
N ALA A 648 -25.26 24.17 -6.22
CA ALA A 648 -24.70 23.82 -4.92
C ALA A 648 -24.66 25.03 -3.99
N LYS A 649 -24.81 24.78 -2.69
CA LYS A 649 -24.52 25.75 -1.65
C LYS A 649 -23.15 25.46 -1.04
N ILE A 650 -22.48 26.49 -0.52
CA ILE A 650 -21.13 26.35 0.03
C ILE A 650 -21.09 25.48 1.29
N ASP A 651 -22.16 25.45 2.07
CA ASP A 651 -22.37 24.62 3.28
C ASP A 651 -22.66 23.14 2.97
N LYS A 652 -22.60 22.74 1.69
CA LYS A 652 -22.73 21.35 1.23
C LYS A 652 -21.41 20.72 0.76
N PHE A 653 -20.33 21.50 0.74
CA PHE A 653 -18.99 20.96 0.50
C PHE A 653 -18.34 20.57 1.83
N ASP A 654 -17.54 19.50 1.81
CA ASP A 654 -16.87 18.91 2.97
C ASP A 654 -17.79 18.61 4.20
N PRO A 655 -19.02 18.08 4.02
CA PRO A 655 -20.07 18.03 5.06
C PRO A 655 -19.83 17.05 6.22
N ASP A 656 -18.98 16.03 6.06
CA ASP A 656 -18.62 15.11 7.16
C ASP A 656 -17.22 15.43 7.72
N PRO A 657 -17.12 15.94 8.97
CA PRO A 657 -15.83 16.25 9.60
C PRO A 657 -14.97 15.02 9.89
N TRP A 658 -15.48 13.79 9.73
CA TRP A 658 -14.76 12.54 9.99
C TRP A 658 -14.23 11.84 8.74
N LEU A 659 -14.63 12.27 7.54
CA LEU A 659 -14.06 11.75 6.30
C LEU A 659 -12.76 12.49 5.98
N LEU A 660 -11.66 11.76 5.75
CA LEU A 660 -10.36 12.31 5.36
C LEU A 660 -9.95 11.75 4.00
N ASN A 661 -9.92 12.60 2.98
CA ASN A 661 -9.65 12.20 1.61
C ASN A 661 -8.17 12.14 1.31
N VAL A 662 -7.73 11.04 0.71
CA VAL A 662 -6.33 10.68 0.43
C VAL A 662 -6.20 10.21 -1.03
N ASP A 663 -4.99 10.07 -1.59
CA ASP A 663 -4.86 9.83 -3.05
C ASP A 663 -5.58 8.56 -3.52
N ASN A 664 -5.56 7.49 -2.71
CA ASN A 664 -6.14 6.18 -3.03
C ASN A 664 -7.55 5.91 -2.45
N GLY A 665 -8.21 6.90 -1.84
CA GLY A 665 -9.59 6.77 -1.37
C GLY A 665 -9.98 7.79 -0.30
N THR A 666 -11.08 7.55 0.41
CA THR A 666 -11.49 8.34 1.58
C THR A 666 -11.42 7.50 2.85
N ILE A 667 -10.70 7.95 3.87
CA ILE A 667 -10.60 7.28 5.18
C ILE A 667 -11.77 7.76 6.07
N ASP A 668 -12.54 6.83 6.63
CA ASP A 668 -13.46 7.14 7.73
C ASP A 668 -12.69 7.11 9.06
N LEU A 669 -12.42 8.29 9.64
CA LEU A 669 -11.62 8.45 10.85
C LEU A 669 -12.27 7.82 12.10
N ARG A 670 -13.57 7.48 12.05
CA ARG A 670 -14.26 6.73 13.12
C ARG A 670 -13.76 5.29 13.24
N THR A 671 -13.29 4.71 12.13
CA THR A 671 -12.90 3.30 12.04
C THR A 671 -11.48 3.07 11.53
N GLY A 672 -10.85 4.06 10.90
CA GLY A 672 -9.55 3.94 10.23
C GLY A 672 -9.60 3.11 8.95
N LYS A 673 -10.80 2.87 8.38
CA LYS A 673 -10.98 2.12 7.13
C LYS A 673 -10.95 3.03 5.92
N LEU A 674 -10.32 2.56 4.84
CA LEU A 674 -10.34 3.19 3.52
C LEU A 674 -11.62 2.78 2.77
N GLN A 675 -12.26 3.76 2.13
CA GLN A 675 -13.39 3.61 1.23
C GLN A 675 -13.01 4.18 -0.14
N PHE A 676 -13.76 3.84 -1.19
CA PHE A 676 -13.58 4.46 -2.50
C PHE A 676 -13.98 5.94 -2.48
N HIS A 677 -13.43 6.70 -3.42
CA HIS A 677 -13.84 8.08 -3.69
C HIS A 677 -15.30 8.14 -4.13
N ASP A 678 -16.15 8.82 -3.35
CA ASP A 678 -17.54 9.07 -3.70
C ASP A 678 -17.80 10.57 -3.88
N ARG A 679 -18.45 10.90 -5.00
CA ARG A 679 -18.94 12.24 -5.34
C ARG A 679 -19.97 12.75 -4.35
N SER A 680 -20.79 11.85 -3.79
CA SER A 680 -21.86 12.16 -2.85
C SER A 680 -21.33 12.75 -1.54
N ASN A 681 -20.09 12.38 -1.15
CA ASN A 681 -19.40 12.94 0.02
C ASN A 681 -19.04 14.43 -0.15
N MET A 682 -19.15 15.00 -1.36
CA MET A 682 -18.96 16.45 -1.63
C MET A 682 -17.63 17.05 -1.12
N ILE A 683 -16.57 16.23 -1.01
CA ILE A 683 -15.27 16.65 -0.48
C ILE A 683 -14.51 17.51 -1.51
N THR A 684 -13.90 18.60 -1.06
CA THR A 684 -13.01 19.49 -1.85
C THR A 684 -11.53 19.37 -1.46
N LYS A 685 -11.26 18.85 -0.26
CA LYS A 685 -9.92 18.73 0.30
C LYS A 685 -9.24 17.40 -0.08
N LEU A 686 -7.92 17.35 0.08
CA LEU A 686 -7.09 16.18 -0.19
C LEU A 686 -5.80 16.25 0.66
N ALA A 687 -5.45 15.12 1.27
CA ALA A 687 -4.12 14.82 1.78
C ALA A 687 -3.35 14.03 0.69
N PRO A 688 -2.23 14.56 0.14
CA PRO A 688 -1.52 13.96 -1.01
C PRO A 688 -0.63 12.79 -0.58
N VAL A 689 -1.26 11.74 -0.06
CA VAL A 689 -0.64 10.56 0.52
C VAL A 689 -1.42 9.33 0.09
N CYS A 690 -0.73 8.23 -0.21
CA CYS A 690 -1.36 6.91 -0.34
C CYS A 690 -1.49 6.24 1.03
N TRP A 691 -2.70 5.81 1.38
CA TRP A 691 -2.96 5.06 2.61
C TRP A 691 -2.60 3.58 2.45
N ASN A 692 -1.61 3.13 3.23
CA ASN A 692 -1.14 1.74 3.27
C ASN A 692 -1.71 0.94 4.46
N GLY A 693 -2.56 1.55 5.29
CA GLY A 693 -3.14 0.92 6.48
C GLY A 693 -2.39 1.25 7.79
N LEU A 694 -3.00 0.87 8.91
CA LEU A 694 -2.52 1.20 10.26
C LEU A 694 -1.17 0.55 10.64
N ALA A 695 -0.68 -0.43 9.87
CA ALA A 695 0.58 -1.11 10.14
C ALA A 695 1.82 -0.40 9.56
N GLU A 696 1.63 0.60 8.70
CA GLU A 696 2.72 1.37 8.06
C GLU A 696 3.63 2.07 9.10
N ARG A 697 4.96 2.00 8.93
CA ARG A 697 5.95 2.54 9.88
C ARG A 697 7.15 3.12 9.15
N LEU A 698 7.74 4.15 9.75
CA LEU A 698 9.00 4.72 9.29
C LEU A 698 9.91 4.95 10.51
N PRO A 699 10.99 4.15 10.68
CA PRO A 699 11.91 4.30 11.81
C PRO A 699 12.50 5.71 11.96
N LEU A 700 12.65 6.43 10.84
CA LEU A 700 13.10 7.83 10.85
C LEU A 700 12.12 8.78 11.57
N TRP A 701 10.81 8.57 11.44
CA TRP A 701 9.79 9.36 12.13
C TRP A 701 9.78 9.07 13.63
N GLU A 702 9.86 7.79 14.00
CA GLU A 702 9.92 7.35 15.40
C GLU A 702 11.18 7.88 16.10
N ARG A 703 12.33 7.77 15.44
CA ARG A 703 13.60 8.35 15.90
C ARG A 703 13.50 9.86 16.07
N PHE A 704 12.95 10.58 15.09
CA PHE A 704 12.78 12.02 15.16
C PHE A 704 11.89 12.45 16.34
N LEU A 705 10.78 11.75 16.58
CA LEU A 705 9.93 11.99 17.75
C LEU A 705 10.69 11.73 19.05
N ASN A 706 11.44 10.62 19.13
CA ASN A 706 12.20 10.26 20.31
C ASN A 706 13.31 11.27 20.64
N GLU A 707 14.05 11.74 19.62
CA GLU A 707 15.08 12.79 19.78
C GLU A 707 14.46 14.16 20.13
N SER A 708 13.30 14.51 19.57
CA SER A 708 12.65 15.83 19.81
C SER A 708 11.95 15.94 21.17
N THR A 709 11.63 14.81 21.81
CA THR A 709 10.90 14.73 23.09
C THR A 709 11.74 14.15 24.23
N ASP A 710 13.05 13.98 24.03
CA ASP A 710 13.99 13.33 24.98
C ASP A 710 13.52 11.95 25.47
N GLY A 711 12.80 11.22 24.60
CA GLY A 711 12.21 9.93 24.94
C GLY A 711 10.90 9.97 25.75
N ASP A 712 10.34 11.14 26.10
CA ASP A 712 9.06 11.26 26.82
C ASP A 712 7.91 10.58 26.03
N LYS A 713 7.53 9.38 26.48
CA LYS A 713 6.50 8.55 25.83
C LYS A 713 5.08 9.07 26.07
N ASP A 714 4.84 9.78 27.15
CA ASP A 714 3.53 10.38 27.42
C ASP A 714 3.33 11.60 26.51
N LEU A 715 4.37 12.42 26.32
CA LEU A 715 4.38 13.52 25.34
C LEU A 715 4.27 12.99 23.89
N GLN A 716 4.99 11.93 23.52
CA GLN A 716 4.84 11.30 22.19
C GLN A 716 3.39 10.81 21.95
N THR A 717 2.78 10.16 22.93
CA THR A 717 1.40 9.64 22.86
C THR A 717 0.36 10.76 22.88
N PHE A 718 0.62 11.86 23.59
CA PHE A 718 -0.17 13.09 23.54
C PHE A 718 -0.07 13.77 22.16
N LEU A 719 1.12 13.93 21.59
CA LEU A 719 1.33 14.49 20.25
C LEU A 719 0.59 13.67 19.19
N GLN A 720 0.64 12.33 19.27
CA GLN A 720 -0.08 11.43 18.38
C GLN A 720 -1.59 11.71 18.40
N ARG A 721 -2.19 11.83 19.59
CA ARG A 721 -3.62 12.11 19.77
C ARG A 721 -3.99 13.55 19.40
N ALA A 722 -3.15 14.54 19.68
CA ALA A 722 -3.35 15.93 19.28
C ALA A 722 -3.35 16.09 17.74
N VAL A 723 -2.44 15.43 17.03
CA VAL A 723 -2.43 15.41 15.55
C VAL A 723 -3.59 14.59 15.01
N GLY A 724 -3.91 13.44 15.62
CA GLY A 724 -5.05 12.60 15.23
C GLY A 724 -6.41 13.29 15.37
N TYR A 725 -6.63 14.00 16.48
CA TYR A 725 -7.76 14.92 16.67
C TYR A 725 -7.77 16.01 15.58
N SER A 726 -6.60 16.54 15.23
CA SER A 726 -6.43 17.53 14.16
C SER A 726 -6.75 17.02 12.75
N LEU A 727 -6.86 15.70 12.51
CA LEU A 727 -7.35 15.13 11.23
C LEU A 727 -8.86 15.31 11.02
N THR A 728 -9.63 15.49 12.11
CA THR A 728 -11.09 15.65 12.09
C THR A 728 -11.47 17.13 11.94
N GLY A 729 -12.74 17.42 11.67
CA GLY A 729 -13.32 18.76 11.82
C GLY A 729 -13.85 19.06 13.25
N ASP A 730 -13.69 18.14 14.20
CA ASP A 730 -14.20 18.30 15.58
C ASP A 730 -13.41 19.37 16.36
N THR A 731 -14.08 20.23 17.12
CA THR A 731 -13.48 21.27 17.97
C THR A 731 -13.79 21.11 19.47
N GLY A 732 -14.48 20.05 19.87
CA GLY A 732 -15.04 19.84 21.21
C GLY A 732 -14.06 19.74 22.39
N GLU A 733 -12.75 19.61 22.17
CA GLU A 733 -11.74 19.68 23.24
C GLU A 733 -11.48 21.13 23.72
N ASP A 734 -11.94 22.16 23.00
CA ASP A 734 -11.79 23.58 23.39
C ASP A 734 -10.31 24.06 23.44
N LYS A 735 -9.38 23.39 22.72
CA LYS A 735 -7.91 23.60 22.82
C LYS A 735 -7.25 24.35 21.65
N LEU A 736 -6.17 25.05 21.99
CA LEU A 736 -5.08 25.44 21.08
C LEU A 736 -3.76 24.84 21.56
N PHE A 737 -2.90 24.45 20.61
CA PHE A 737 -1.59 23.87 20.89
C PHE A 737 -0.52 24.94 20.69
N PHE A 738 0.18 25.32 21.75
CA PHE A 738 1.27 26.29 21.71
C PHE A 738 2.62 25.55 21.76
N VAL A 739 3.20 25.31 20.59
CA VAL A 739 4.48 24.59 20.44
C VAL A 739 5.63 25.55 20.70
N HIS A 740 6.30 25.37 21.83
CA HIS A 740 7.25 26.31 22.41
C HIS A 740 8.63 25.68 22.63
N GLY A 741 9.69 26.47 22.50
CA GLY A 741 11.05 26.07 22.87
C GLY A 741 12.13 26.82 22.07
N PRO A 742 13.42 26.53 22.28
CA PRO A 742 14.52 27.20 21.60
C PRO A 742 14.58 26.94 20.08
N GLY A 743 15.36 27.76 19.38
CA GLY A 743 15.62 27.58 17.95
C GLY A 743 16.31 26.24 17.66
N ALA A 744 15.92 25.61 16.54
CA ALA A 744 16.42 24.30 16.09
C ALA A 744 16.12 23.09 17.02
N SER A 745 15.02 23.13 17.78
CA SER A 745 14.49 22.00 18.55
C SER A 745 13.47 21.12 17.81
N GLY A 746 13.57 21.00 16.48
CA GLY A 746 12.69 20.13 15.69
C GLY A 746 11.27 20.64 15.43
N LYS A 747 10.74 21.63 16.18
CA LYS A 747 9.38 22.22 16.04
C LYS A 747 8.91 22.38 14.58
N SER A 748 9.66 23.14 13.77
CA SER A 748 9.32 23.42 12.37
C SER A 748 9.43 22.18 11.47
N THR A 749 10.22 21.17 11.85
CA THR A 749 10.27 19.88 11.13
C THR A 749 9.01 19.07 11.41
N PHE A 750 8.61 18.92 12.68
CA PHE A 750 7.37 18.23 13.08
C PHE A 750 6.15 18.87 12.41
N ILE A 751 6.02 20.19 12.52
CA ILE A 751 4.88 20.92 11.97
C ILE A 751 4.85 20.79 10.44
N GLU A 752 5.95 21.05 9.72
CA GLU A 752 5.92 20.94 8.25
C GLU A 752 5.70 19.50 7.75
N ALA A 753 6.15 18.48 8.49
CA ALA A 753 5.85 17.08 8.17
C ALA A 753 4.32 16.79 8.26
N VAL A 754 3.67 17.22 9.35
CA VAL A 754 2.20 17.10 9.52
C VAL A 754 1.45 17.91 8.46
N LYS A 755 1.88 19.15 8.19
CA LYS A 755 1.26 20.02 7.16
C LYS A 755 1.29 19.37 5.78
N ASN A 756 2.43 18.80 5.39
CA ASN A 756 2.61 18.19 4.08
C ASN A 756 1.83 16.88 3.94
N MET A 757 1.76 16.07 5.00
CA MET A 757 0.87 14.90 5.07
C MET A 757 -0.61 15.31 4.92
N MET A 758 -1.06 16.38 5.59
CA MET A 758 -2.46 16.82 5.55
C MET A 758 -2.86 17.61 4.30
N GLY A 759 -1.91 18.11 3.51
CA GLY A 759 -2.18 18.80 2.26
C GLY A 759 -3.17 19.96 2.37
N ASN A 760 -4.28 19.88 1.63
CA ASN A 760 -5.28 20.94 1.57
C ASN A 760 -6.19 21.02 2.81
N TYR A 761 -6.11 20.04 3.73
CA TYR A 761 -6.72 20.17 5.06
C TYR A 761 -5.92 21.10 5.99
N CYS A 762 -4.69 21.48 5.61
CA CYS A 762 -3.89 22.46 6.33
C CYS A 762 -4.03 23.87 5.72
N ALA A 763 -4.07 24.90 6.59
CA ALA A 763 -3.76 26.28 6.21
C ALA A 763 -2.60 26.85 7.03
N THR A 764 -1.96 27.90 6.50
CA THR A 764 -0.94 28.68 7.21
C THR A 764 -1.49 30.08 7.46
N ALA A 765 -1.42 30.54 8.69
CA ALA A 765 -1.90 31.85 9.10
C ALA A 765 -0.75 32.69 9.68
N ASP A 766 -0.69 33.95 9.26
CA ASP A 766 0.14 34.97 9.90
C ASP A 766 -0.25 35.12 11.38
N PHE A 767 0.72 35.21 12.29
CA PHE A 767 0.45 35.33 13.72
C PHE A 767 -0.33 36.61 14.06
N GLU A 768 -0.20 37.68 13.26
CA GLU A 768 -1.00 38.90 13.38
C GLU A 768 -2.50 38.71 13.10
N THR A 769 -2.90 37.54 12.59
CA THR A 769 -4.32 37.10 12.51
C THR A 769 -4.92 36.94 13.91
N PHE A 770 -4.11 36.47 14.87
CA PHE A 770 -4.52 36.04 16.22
C PHE A 770 -4.21 37.07 17.32
N LEU A 771 -3.63 38.20 16.95
CA LEU A 771 -3.20 39.26 17.86
C LEU A 771 -4.22 40.40 17.98
N LYS A 772 -4.16 41.13 19.09
CA LYS A 772 -5.03 42.28 19.33
C LYS A 772 -4.64 43.48 18.47
N ARG A 773 -5.42 43.75 17.42
CA ARG A 773 -5.23 44.90 16.52
C ARG A 773 -5.56 46.25 17.19
N SER A 774 -4.87 47.30 16.75
CA SER A 774 -5.09 48.69 17.14
C SER A 774 -6.25 49.37 16.39
N SER A 775 -6.65 48.86 15.23
CA SER A 775 -7.77 49.37 14.43
C SER A 775 -8.92 48.38 14.33
N THR A 776 -10.13 48.84 14.65
CA THR A 776 -11.39 48.09 14.56
C THR A 776 -12.11 48.44 13.24
N GLY A 777 -12.18 47.49 12.31
CA GLY A 777 -13.02 47.63 11.10
C GLY A 777 -12.47 47.04 9.79
N SER A 778 -11.18 46.70 9.72
CA SER A 778 -10.58 46.12 8.50
C SER A 778 -11.13 44.72 8.19
N PRO A 779 -11.44 44.37 6.93
CA PRO A 779 -11.94 43.04 6.56
C PRO A 779 -11.00 41.91 6.95
N ARG A 780 -11.54 40.87 7.62
CA ARG A 780 -10.79 39.68 8.06
C ARG A 780 -10.64 38.63 6.96
N ASN A 781 -9.89 38.99 5.91
CA ASN A 781 -9.56 38.10 4.80
C ASN A 781 -8.59 36.97 5.22
N ASP A 782 -7.73 37.28 6.18
CA ASP A 782 -6.81 36.40 6.91
C ASP A 782 -7.48 35.23 7.63
N ILE A 783 -8.73 35.41 8.07
CA ILE A 783 -9.59 34.36 8.66
C ILE A 783 -10.46 33.70 7.59
N ALA A 784 -10.94 34.45 6.60
CA ALA A 784 -11.76 33.91 5.50
C ALA A 784 -11.07 32.76 4.73
N ARG A 785 -9.73 32.79 4.62
CA ARG A 785 -8.92 31.72 4.00
C ARG A 785 -8.83 30.41 4.81
N LEU A 786 -9.32 30.36 6.05
CA LEU A 786 -9.21 29.19 6.95
C LEU A 786 -10.42 28.24 6.88
N VAL A 787 -11.39 28.53 6.00
CA VAL A 787 -12.64 27.77 5.86
C VAL A 787 -12.38 26.36 5.30
N GLY A 788 -12.91 25.34 5.99
CA GLY A 788 -12.69 23.93 5.67
C GLY A 788 -11.23 23.47 5.87
N SER A 789 -10.41 24.21 6.62
CA SER A 789 -9.17 23.69 7.17
C SER A 789 -9.46 22.92 8.45
N ARG A 790 -8.63 21.90 8.75
CA ARG A 790 -8.66 21.11 9.99
C ARG A 790 -7.42 21.32 10.86
N PHE A 791 -6.32 21.75 10.25
CA PHE A 791 -5.08 22.13 10.92
C PHE A 791 -4.66 23.54 10.48
N VAL A 792 -4.46 24.46 11.42
CA VAL A 792 -3.94 25.81 11.13
C VAL A 792 -2.64 26.01 11.89
N ALA A 793 -1.55 26.10 11.14
CA ALA A 793 -0.24 26.48 11.67
C ALA A 793 -0.06 28.01 11.61
N SER A 794 0.42 28.58 12.70
CA SER A 794 0.99 29.93 12.71
C SER A 794 2.43 29.87 13.20
N ILE A 795 3.33 30.58 12.53
CA ILE A 795 4.78 30.51 12.74
C ILE A 795 5.29 31.95 12.81
N GLU A 796 6.24 32.19 13.71
CA GLU A 796 6.90 33.48 14.00
C GLU A 796 6.07 34.43 14.89
N VAL A 797 6.74 34.97 15.92
CA VAL A 797 6.20 35.89 16.93
C VAL A 797 7.32 36.88 17.25
N ASP A 798 7.02 38.18 17.21
CA ASP A 798 7.88 39.19 17.83
C ASP A 798 7.54 39.29 19.32
N GLU A 799 8.54 39.46 20.16
CA GLU A 799 8.42 39.59 21.62
C GLU A 799 7.40 40.68 22.02
N GLY A 800 6.57 40.40 23.04
CA GLY A 800 5.62 41.37 23.61
C GLY A 800 4.31 41.60 22.85
N LYS A 801 3.97 40.78 21.83
CA LYS A 801 2.65 40.87 21.15
C LYS A 801 1.55 40.09 21.91
N LYS A 802 0.37 40.70 22.10
CA LYS A 802 -0.75 40.18 22.91
C LYS A 802 -1.85 39.47 22.11
N LEU A 803 -2.23 38.26 22.54
CA LEU A 803 -3.31 37.48 21.91
C LEU A 803 -4.66 38.21 21.94
N ALA A 804 -5.44 38.05 20.87
CA ALA A 804 -6.82 38.50 20.78
C ALA A 804 -7.74 37.52 21.52
N GLU A 805 -7.73 37.58 22.86
CA GLU A 805 -8.48 36.70 23.78
C GLU A 805 -9.91 36.37 23.30
N GLY A 806 -10.68 37.39 22.88
CA GLY A 806 -12.04 37.20 22.36
C GLY A 806 -12.12 36.42 21.05
N LEU A 807 -11.21 36.65 20.10
CA LEU A 807 -11.16 35.87 18.86
C LEU A 807 -10.77 34.41 19.15
N ILE A 808 -9.77 34.20 20.01
CA ILE A 808 -9.30 32.84 20.34
C ILE A 808 -10.41 32.05 21.02
N LYS A 809 -11.18 32.66 21.92
CA LYS A 809 -12.35 32.02 22.55
C LYS A 809 -13.38 31.56 21.52
N SER A 810 -13.69 32.39 20.52
CA SER A 810 -14.63 32.01 19.45
C SER A 810 -14.08 30.98 18.47
N ILE A 811 -12.78 31.05 18.11
CA ILE A 811 -12.12 30.04 17.27
C ILE A 811 -12.12 28.66 17.93
N THR A 812 -11.76 28.60 19.22
CA THR A 812 -11.61 27.33 19.94
C THR A 812 -12.91 26.79 20.52
N GLY A 813 -13.89 27.66 20.80
CA GLY A 813 -15.18 27.32 21.41
C GLY A 813 -16.31 26.95 20.45
N GLY A 814 -16.03 26.87 19.15
CA GLY A 814 -17.05 26.54 18.14
C GLY A 814 -18.10 27.63 17.91
N ASP A 815 -17.80 28.89 18.21
CA ASP A 815 -18.70 30.01 17.87
C ASP A 815 -18.68 30.27 16.35
N GLN A 816 -19.78 30.77 15.78
CA GLN A 816 -19.79 31.27 14.41
C GLN A 816 -18.88 32.50 14.25
N ILE A 817 -18.04 32.51 13.22
CA ILE A 817 -17.15 33.62 12.91
C ILE A 817 -17.56 34.28 11.59
N THR A 818 -17.88 35.57 11.66
CA THR A 818 -18.08 36.41 10.47
C THR A 818 -16.73 36.76 9.83
N ALA A 819 -16.56 36.38 8.56
CA ALA A 819 -15.37 36.67 7.77
C ALA A 819 -15.76 37.23 6.37
N ARG A 820 -14.77 37.76 5.63
CA ARG A 820 -15.04 38.38 4.32
C ARG A 820 -13.84 38.24 3.37
N PHE A 821 -14.08 37.71 2.17
CA PHE A 821 -13.10 37.79 1.10
C PHE A 821 -13.08 39.20 0.49
N LEU A 822 -11.89 39.67 0.07
CA LEU A 822 -11.75 40.99 -0.54
C LEU A 822 -12.69 41.11 -1.77
N PHE A 823 -13.44 42.21 -1.84
CA PHE A 823 -14.48 42.47 -2.86
C PHE A 823 -15.66 41.48 -2.94
N ARG A 824 -15.77 40.47 -2.07
CA ARG A 824 -16.97 39.62 -1.92
C ARG A 824 -17.85 40.11 -0.77
N GLU A 825 -19.00 39.46 -0.55
CA GLU A 825 -19.84 39.71 0.64
C GLU A 825 -19.23 39.07 1.91
N ALA A 826 -19.73 39.47 3.08
CA ALA A 826 -19.37 38.79 4.33
C ALA A 826 -20.17 37.50 4.46
N PHE A 827 -19.58 36.50 5.11
CA PHE A 827 -20.20 35.20 5.38
C PHE A 827 -19.82 34.72 6.78
N GLU A 828 -20.54 33.74 7.28
CA GLU A 828 -20.33 33.14 8.60
C GLU A 828 -20.02 31.66 8.45
N PHE A 829 -19.12 31.16 9.28
CA PHE A 829 -18.75 29.74 9.32
C PHE A 829 -18.40 29.30 10.74
N LEU A 830 -18.49 27.99 10.99
CA LEU A 830 -18.00 27.38 12.22
C LEU A 830 -16.54 26.94 12.03
N PRO A 831 -15.63 27.19 13.00
CA PRO A 831 -14.28 26.64 12.96
C PRO A 831 -14.27 25.12 13.05
N GLU A 832 -13.64 24.48 12.07
CA GLU A 832 -13.34 23.03 12.08
C GLU A 832 -11.87 22.75 12.40
N PHE A 833 -11.02 23.79 12.45
CA PHE A 833 -9.58 23.65 12.61
C PHE A 833 -9.11 23.69 14.06
N LYS A 834 -8.04 22.94 14.32
CA LYS A 834 -7.23 23.08 15.52
C LYS A 834 -6.10 24.07 15.25
N LEU A 835 -5.89 24.99 16.19
CA LEU A 835 -4.87 26.04 16.07
C LEU A 835 -3.56 25.57 16.71
N TRP A 836 -2.50 25.55 15.90
CA TRP A 836 -1.14 25.21 16.29
C TRP A 836 -0.26 26.46 16.15
N LEU A 837 0.02 27.11 17.28
CA LEU A 837 0.88 28.30 17.37
C LEU A 837 2.32 27.84 17.63
N VAL A 838 3.26 28.27 16.80
CA VAL A 838 4.66 27.83 16.85
C VAL A 838 5.58 29.03 17.03
N ALA A 839 6.20 29.14 18.20
CA ALA A 839 7.08 30.27 18.54
C ALA A 839 8.32 29.83 19.31
N ASN A 840 9.29 30.73 19.41
CA ASN A 840 10.36 30.61 20.39
C ASN A 840 9.99 31.38 21.67
N ASP A 841 9.39 32.56 21.52
CA ASP A 841 8.97 33.44 22.60
C ASP A 841 7.45 33.36 22.81
N ALA A 842 6.99 33.47 24.06
CA ALA A 842 5.59 33.33 24.40
C ALA A 842 4.81 34.65 24.25
N PRO A 843 3.58 34.65 23.69
CA PRO A 843 2.78 35.87 23.54
C PRO A 843 2.15 36.30 24.87
N ASP A 844 1.78 37.57 24.98
CA ASP A 844 1.12 38.08 26.18
C ASP A 844 -0.31 37.52 26.36
N VAL A 845 -0.60 36.96 27.53
CA VAL A 845 -1.95 36.55 27.98
C VAL A 845 -2.18 37.04 29.41
N LYS A 846 -3.39 37.46 29.78
CA LYS A 846 -3.66 37.88 31.17
C LYS A 846 -3.67 36.66 32.10
N ALA A 847 -2.82 36.62 33.13
CA ALA A 847 -2.81 35.55 34.14
C ALA A 847 -4.18 35.28 34.80
N GLY A 848 -5.03 36.32 34.94
CA GLY A 848 -6.38 36.21 35.51
C GLY A 848 -7.50 35.78 34.55
N ASP A 849 -7.21 35.43 33.29
CA ASP A 849 -8.24 34.97 32.34
C ASP A 849 -8.29 33.43 32.29
N ASP A 850 -8.90 32.79 33.30
CA ASP A 850 -9.07 31.33 33.37
C ASP A 850 -9.70 30.72 32.11
N ALA A 851 -10.58 31.49 31.45
CA ALA A 851 -11.24 31.06 30.21
C ALA A 851 -10.29 31.04 28.99
N MET A 852 -9.15 31.72 29.04
CA MET A 852 -8.04 31.53 28.11
C MET A 852 -7.14 30.36 28.54
N TRP A 853 -6.74 30.31 29.81
CA TRP A 853 -5.80 29.29 30.31
C TRP A 853 -6.35 27.86 30.17
N ARG A 854 -7.67 27.65 30.28
CA ARG A 854 -8.28 26.33 30.00
C ARG A 854 -8.11 25.84 28.55
N ARG A 855 -7.79 26.74 27.61
CA ARG A 855 -7.70 26.48 26.17
C ARG A 855 -6.25 26.28 25.71
N ILE A 856 -5.29 26.93 26.37
CA ILE A 856 -3.87 26.88 26.02
C ILE A 856 -3.26 25.56 26.52
N LEU A 857 -2.52 24.87 25.65
CA LEU A 857 -1.62 23.78 26.02
C LEU A 857 -0.22 24.13 25.50
N ARG A 858 0.73 24.50 26.39
CA ARG A 858 2.15 24.72 26.04
C ARG A 858 2.80 23.36 25.84
N VAL A 859 3.17 23.05 24.60
CA VAL A 859 3.80 21.79 24.20
C VAL A 859 5.32 22.01 24.16
N PRO A 860 6.10 21.47 25.11
CA PRO A 860 7.53 21.74 25.21
C PRO A 860 8.32 20.96 24.15
N PHE A 861 9.13 21.69 23.38
CA PHE A 861 10.16 21.17 22.47
C PHE A 861 11.50 21.81 22.87
N GLU A 862 12.04 21.37 24.01
CA GLU A 862 13.22 21.98 24.64
C GLU A 862 14.55 21.51 24.03
N GLN A 863 14.57 20.30 23.47
CA GLN A 863 15.80 19.65 23.01
C GLN A 863 16.37 20.29 21.75
N VAL A 864 17.45 21.08 21.89
CA VAL A 864 18.17 21.69 20.76
C VAL A 864 19.00 20.64 20.04
N VAL A 865 18.69 20.35 18.77
CA VAL A 865 19.51 19.43 17.96
C VAL A 865 20.93 20.01 17.81
N PRO A 866 22.00 19.34 18.26
CA PRO A 866 23.37 19.83 18.15
C PRO A 866 23.78 20.00 16.68
N LYS A 867 24.55 21.04 16.32
CA LYS A 867 24.92 21.33 14.92
C LYS A 867 25.49 20.12 14.17
N ALA A 868 26.34 19.31 14.82
CA ALA A 868 26.93 18.10 14.23
C ALA A 868 25.93 16.96 13.96
N LYS A 869 24.76 16.96 14.61
CA LYS A 869 23.67 15.98 14.40
C LYS A 869 22.57 16.52 13.46
N ARG A 870 22.72 17.74 12.92
CA ARG A 870 21.72 18.34 12.00
C ARG A 870 21.96 17.85 10.58
N ASP A 871 21.22 16.81 10.19
CA ASP A 871 21.19 16.36 8.80
C ASP A 871 20.03 17.01 8.01
N PRO A 872 20.32 17.78 6.93
CA PRO A 872 19.31 18.30 6.02
C PRO A 872 18.51 17.20 5.29
N GLN A 873 19.08 16.01 5.06
CA GLN A 873 18.40 14.89 4.39
C GLN A 873 17.20 14.40 5.21
N ILE A 874 17.38 14.19 6.51
CA ILE A 874 16.29 13.81 7.45
C ILE A 874 15.13 14.81 7.35
N LYS A 875 15.45 16.11 7.36
CA LYS A 875 14.46 17.18 7.26
C LYS A 875 13.74 17.16 5.90
N ALA A 876 14.42 16.82 4.81
CA ALA A 876 13.81 16.70 3.48
C ALA A 876 12.91 15.45 3.38
N GLN A 877 13.36 14.29 3.84
CA GLN A 877 12.61 13.02 3.81
C GLN A 877 11.32 13.10 4.64
N LEU A 878 11.39 13.59 5.88
CA LEU A 878 10.22 13.76 6.75
C LEU A 878 9.19 14.77 6.21
N ARG A 879 9.60 15.65 5.29
CA ARG A 879 8.71 16.63 4.64
C ARG A 879 8.17 16.14 3.31
N ASN A 880 8.69 15.06 2.73
CA ASN A 880 8.17 14.50 1.50
C ASN A 880 6.94 13.62 1.82
N PRO A 881 5.73 14.00 1.38
CA PRO A 881 4.52 13.22 1.65
C PRO A 881 4.51 11.86 0.93
N GLU A 882 5.31 11.66 -0.12
CA GLU A 882 5.46 10.35 -0.78
C GLU A 882 6.30 9.37 0.06
N ILE A 883 7.29 9.87 0.82
CA ILE A 883 8.22 9.05 1.62
C ILE A 883 7.69 8.87 3.04
N ALA A 884 7.45 9.97 3.76
CA ALA A 884 7.08 9.93 5.17
C ALA A 884 5.57 10.02 5.41
N GLY A 885 4.81 10.52 4.43
CA GLY A 885 3.37 10.71 4.54
C GLY A 885 2.59 9.46 4.95
N PRO A 886 2.80 8.27 4.33
CA PRO A 886 2.02 7.06 4.68
C PRO A 886 2.19 6.67 6.15
N ALA A 887 3.42 6.69 6.67
CA ALA A 887 3.72 6.35 8.06
C ALA A 887 3.23 7.43 9.05
N ILE A 888 3.40 8.72 8.72
CA ILE A 888 2.90 9.83 9.55
C ILE A 888 1.36 9.83 9.60
N LEU A 889 0.71 9.53 8.48
CA LEU A 889 -0.74 9.40 8.40
C LEU A 889 -1.24 8.19 9.20
N ALA A 890 -0.61 7.01 9.09
CA ALA A 890 -0.94 5.85 9.89
C ALA A 890 -0.78 6.12 11.40
N TRP A 891 0.31 6.79 11.79
CA TRP A 891 0.55 7.25 13.16
C TRP A 891 -0.53 8.24 13.64
N ALA A 892 -0.92 9.21 12.81
CA ALA A 892 -1.95 10.18 13.15
C ALA A 892 -3.36 9.57 13.23
N VAL A 893 -3.73 8.64 12.34
CA VAL A 893 -5.04 7.95 12.39
C VAL A 893 -5.13 7.03 13.61
N GLN A 894 -4.07 6.32 13.98
CA GLN A 894 -4.01 5.62 15.28
C GLN A 894 -4.25 6.59 16.45
N GLY A 895 -3.63 7.77 16.41
CA GLY A 895 -3.87 8.84 17.37
C GLY A 895 -5.32 9.29 17.43
N CYS A 896 -5.99 9.40 16.28
CA CYS A 896 -7.41 9.73 16.21
C CYS A 896 -8.28 8.65 16.88
N LEU A 897 -7.98 7.38 16.62
CA LEU A 897 -8.71 6.23 17.17
C LEU A 897 -8.46 6.04 18.68
N ASP A 898 -7.31 6.44 19.20
CA ASP A 898 -7.03 6.41 20.65
C ASP A 898 -7.59 7.65 21.37
N TRP A 899 -7.52 8.82 20.72
CA TRP A 899 -8.18 10.05 21.19
C TRP A 899 -9.70 9.85 21.36
N GLN A 900 -10.38 9.25 20.38
CA GLN A 900 -11.82 8.93 20.47
C GLN A 900 -12.19 8.08 21.70
N LYS A 901 -11.25 7.29 22.24
CA LYS A 901 -11.47 6.40 23.39
C LYS A 901 -11.09 7.03 24.73
N LYS A 902 -10.10 7.92 24.75
CA LYS A 902 -9.45 8.41 25.98
C LYS A 902 -9.44 9.94 26.12
N GLY A 903 -9.85 10.69 25.10
CA GLY A 903 -9.55 12.11 24.96
C GLY A 903 -8.05 12.39 24.85
N LEU A 904 -7.66 13.66 24.96
CA LEU A 904 -6.26 14.08 24.82
C LEU A 904 -5.28 13.54 25.88
N GLN A 905 -5.73 13.11 27.07
CA GLN A 905 -4.92 12.80 28.29
C GLN A 905 -3.61 13.63 28.34
N ILE A 906 -3.73 14.87 28.79
CA ILE A 906 -2.65 15.85 28.82
C ILE A 906 -1.57 15.37 29.82
N PRO A 907 -0.30 15.26 29.40
CA PRO A 907 0.77 14.76 30.26
C PRO A 907 1.23 15.82 31.27
N ALA A 908 1.98 15.38 32.29
CA ALA A 908 2.52 16.27 33.31
C ALA A 908 3.46 17.34 32.71
N SER A 909 4.28 16.98 31.71
CA SER A 909 5.18 17.91 31.01
C SER A 909 4.43 19.09 30.36
N VAL A 910 3.33 18.83 29.65
CA VAL A 910 2.47 19.88 29.06
C VAL A 910 1.70 20.68 30.12
N THR A 911 1.25 20.01 31.19
CA THR A 911 0.50 20.65 32.28
C THR A 911 1.38 21.66 33.03
N ASN A 912 2.59 21.24 33.43
CA ASN A 912 3.56 22.07 34.15
C ASN A 912 4.01 23.24 33.28
N ALA A 913 4.43 22.98 32.03
CA ALA A 913 4.86 24.02 31.11
C ALA A 913 3.78 25.10 30.86
N THR A 914 2.49 24.70 30.87
CA THR A 914 1.36 25.63 30.72
C THR A 914 1.15 26.49 31.97
N GLU A 915 1.31 25.92 33.17
CA GLU A 915 1.19 26.64 34.44
C GLU A 915 2.41 27.56 34.70
N GLU A 916 3.62 27.14 34.31
CA GLU A 916 4.81 28.01 34.31
C GLU A 916 4.59 29.24 33.42
N TYR A 917 4.09 29.06 32.20
CA TYR A 917 3.72 30.18 31.32
C TYR A 917 2.63 31.06 31.92
N ARG A 918 1.67 30.49 32.67
CA ARG A 918 0.68 31.27 33.41
C ARG A 918 1.32 32.14 34.50
N GLN A 919 2.33 31.62 35.17
CA GLN A 919 3.06 32.33 36.24
C GLN A 919 3.99 33.41 35.67
N GLU A 920 4.70 33.13 34.56
CA GLU A 920 5.48 34.12 33.79
C GLU A 920 4.65 35.35 33.40
N MET A 921 3.34 35.18 33.17
CA MET A 921 2.40 36.24 32.79
C MET A 921 1.77 36.99 33.99
N ASN A 922 2.18 36.69 35.23
CA ASN A 922 1.65 37.34 36.43
C ASN A 922 2.44 38.64 36.71
N PRO A 923 1.82 39.84 36.72
CA PRO A 923 2.53 41.11 36.97
C PRO A 923 3.06 41.28 38.42
N LEU A 924 3.03 40.22 39.24
CA LEU A 924 3.47 40.17 40.63
C LEU A 924 4.52 39.07 40.90
N SER A 925 4.93 38.30 39.87
CA SER A 925 5.99 37.27 39.98
C SER A 925 7.40 37.86 39.91
#